data_AF-A0A2N1PBM4-F1
#
_entry.id   AF-A0A2N1PBM4-F1
#
_cell.length_a   1.000
_cell.length_b   1.000
_cell.length_c   1.000
_cell.angle_alpha   90.00
_cell.angle_beta   90.00
_cell.angle_gamma   90.00
#
_symmetry.space_group_name_H-M   'P 1'
#
loop_
_entity.id
_entity.type
_entity.pdbx_description
1 polymer ?
#
loop_
_entity_poly.entity_id
_entity_poly.type
_entity_poly.pdbx_seq_one_letter_code
_entity_poly.pdbx_strand_id
1 'polypeptide(L)'
;MSLNKILLFLPFLLILMSHNPAAADLKYIQAKVIIDAKDNLPRLLQLAPDIVSRGDDFIEIITDQQQLDRIKALGFGIEVIYDDITAFLQSRLPKGKDMGGYKTLDEINSYLDGIILAHPAIVSQKVSIGQTIEGRDMWAVKISDNPEIDEDEPEILFTAAIHCREVITPEVLFYFMDFLTNNYKTDPEAAFLVDNREMWFIPLVNPDGYYYNEVIEPDGGGMWRKNRRNNGNGTYGVDLNRNFGYEWGYDNEGSSPYSSDPTYRGSAPFSEPETQNMRDFISSRDFTMTIYYHAHGNLILQPWSYDEFYTPDQDIFAALGDSAATFNGYAPGTSWELLYPVNGGSDDWGYGEQTLKNKNFAMTLEVGNSDDYFWPPVERIPQLVGENLQPNIFFARTAGNVYQLLPPITPVPYVPDTVVAISYNVSWHIEDTLNPPVSFELMEMQNKIHGVVDSADNLESWSTNGFVVGGSRYHTPPTSFYSGSGNNFNRYIQTLSPVTVANNDTLKFWIYYDIESDWDYAYVEVSTDGISFNPIEGNISTNNDPYGYNLGFGITGISSGWVQGLFSLGAFTGQQIYLRFTYRTDSYVSEEGFYIDEICPLDGYESMMLVSSDITDTLYSFSDKPEGEYYYKVRAKDADNQWSLFSDPVKTYVIEPPYVCGDANGDEGVNLLDASFLISYLYKSGPSPEPVESADVNSSGNVNILDITHLLSYLYKSGPPPDCPM
;
A
#
# COMPACT_ATOMS: atom_id res chain seq x y z
N MET A 1 -87.13 18.31 -30.04
CA MET A 1 -87.64 18.52 -28.66
C MET A 1 -87.00 17.46 -27.79
N SER A 2 -86.15 17.89 -26.84
CA SER A 2 -85.43 17.11 -25.82
C SER A 2 -84.44 16.00 -26.26
N LEU A 3 -83.14 16.34 -26.25
CA LEU A 3 -82.05 15.39 -26.01
C LEU A 3 -81.75 15.44 -24.51
N ASN A 4 -82.07 14.37 -23.77
CA ASN A 4 -81.69 14.22 -22.37
C ASN A 4 -80.23 13.77 -22.27
N LYS A 5 -79.42 14.62 -21.63
CA LYS A 5 -78.02 14.38 -21.30
C LYS A 5 -77.91 13.33 -20.19
N ILE A 6 -77.08 12.32 -20.42
CA ILE A 6 -76.52 11.43 -19.41
C ILE A 6 -75.41 12.22 -18.71
N LEU A 7 -75.56 12.46 -17.40
CA LEU A 7 -74.50 13.01 -16.54
C LEU A 7 -73.48 11.89 -16.27
N LEU A 8 -72.24 12.07 -16.74
CA LEU A 8 -71.07 11.39 -16.20
C LEU A 8 -70.67 12.06 -14.88
N PHE A 9 -70.59 11.27 -13.81
CA PHE A 9 -69.95 11.63 -12.55
C PHE A 9 -68.43 11.50 -12.73
N LEU A 10 -67.70 12.63 -12.68
CA LEU A 10 -66.27 12.66 -12.33
C LEU A 10 -66.15 12.74 -10.80
N PRO A 11 -65.34 11.90 -10.13
CA PRO A 11 -64.96 12.17 -8.75
C PRO A 11 -63.83 13.22 -8.78
N PHE A 12 -64.13 14.40 -8.24
CA PHE A 12 -63.15 15.39 -7.84
C PHE A 12 -62.33 14.78 -6.69
N LEU A 13 -61.09 14.35 -6.96
CA LEU A 13 -60.14 14.03 -5.90
C LEU A 13 -59.62 15.37 -5.36
N LEU A 14 -60.20 15.80 -4.25
CA LEU A 14 -59.67 16.91 -3.45
C LEU A 14 -58.31 16.43 -2.91
N ILE A 15 -57.21 16.89 -3.50
CA ILE A 15 -55.88 16.77 -2.91
C ILE A 15 -55.90 17.68 -1.67
N LEU A 16 -56.22 17.09 -0.53
CA LEU A 16 -55.87 17.67 0.76
C LEU A 16 -54.35 17.69 0.80
N MET A 17 -53.76 18.86 0.56
CA MET A 17 -52.41 19.17 1.06
C MET A 17 -52.49 19.12 2.59
N SER A 18 -52.30 17.92 3.15
CA SER A 18 -51.91 17.79 4.54
C SER A 18 -50.54 18.44 4.65
N HIS A 19 -50.54 19.68 5.15
CA HIS A 19 -49.33 20.28 5.71
C HIS A 19 -48.75 19.27 6.70
N ASN A 20 -47.60 18.72 6.35
CA ASN A 20 -46.83 17.87 7.24
C ASN A 20 -46.41 18.76 8.41
N PRO A 21 -46.88 18.51 9.65
CA PRO A 21 -46.56 19.38 10.76
C PRO A 21 -45.11 19.12 11.17
N ALA A 22 -44.29 20.16 11.10
CA ALA A 22 -42.92 20.27 11.61
C ALA A 22 -41.81 19.52 10.83
N ALA A 23 -41.42 20.06 9.67
CA ALA A 23 -40.00 20.36 9.53
C ALA A 23 -39.77 21.58 10.43
N ALA A 24 -39.30 21.38 11.66
CA ALA A 24 -38.66 22.47 12.37
C ALA A 24 -37.50 22.94 11.48
N ASP A 25 -37.30 24.25 11.31
CA ASP A 25 -36.13 24.80 10.61
C ASP A 25 -34.87 24.18 11.24
N LEU A 26 -34.35 23.12 10.61
CA LEU A 26 -33.20 22.35 11.09
C LEU A 26 -31.97 23.20 10.77
N LYS A 27 -31.63 24.07 11.71
CA LYS A 27 -30.45 24.93 11.60
C LYS A 27 -29.21 24.17 11.95
N TYR A 28 -28.32 24.05 10.97
CA TYR A 28 -27.00 23.50 11.14
C TYR A 28 -26.01 24.63 11.47
N ILE A 29 -25.21 24.41 12.50
CA ILE A 29 -24.17 25.32 12.97
C ILE A 29 -22.83 24.72 12.58
N GLN A 30 -21.93 25.53 12.02
CA GLN A 30 -20.52 25.17 11.92
C GLN A 30 -19.75 25.87 13.03
N ALA A 31 -18.97 25.10 13.79
CA ALA A 31 -18.20 25.62 14.90
C ALA A 31 -16.83 24.96 14.99
N LYS A 32 -15.87 25.74 15.47
CA LYS A 32 -14.52 25.32 15.84
C LYS A 32 -14.48 25.03 17.34
N VAL A 33 -14.12 23.81 17.71
CA VAL A 33 -13.92 23.36 19.08
C VAL A 33 -12.42 23.37 19.38
N ILE A 34 -12.00 24.11 20.39
CA ILE A 34 -10.59 24.26 20.76
C ILE A 34 -10.12 23.05 21.57
N ILE A 35 -8.96 22.50 21.19
CA ILE A 35 -8.30 21.35 21.82
C ILE A 35 -6.98 21.84 22.44
N ASP A 36 -7.07 22.34 23.67
CA ASP A 36 -5.96 22.95 24.42
C ASP A 36 -5.21 21.98 25.36
N ALA A 37 -5.60 20.69 25.38
CA ALA A 37 -4.96 19.63 26.16
C ALA A 37 -5.15 18.26 25.50
N LYS A 38 -4.16 17.36 25.64
CA LYS A 38 -4.17 16.01 25.02
C LYS A 38 -5.42 15.19 25.40
N ASP A 39 -5.89 15.28 26.64
CA ASP A 39 -7.09 14.56 27.10
C ASP A 39 -8.41 15.09 26.52
N ASN A 40 -8.41 16.21 25.81
CA ASN A 40 -9.65 16.83 25.31
C ASN A 40 -10.15 16.20 24.02
N LEU A 41 -9.28 15.65 23.17
CA LEU A 41 -9.72 15.02 21.91
C LEU A 41 -10.55 13.74 22.15
N PRO A 42 -10.09 12.73 22.91
CA PRO A 42 -10.91 11.55 23.20
C PRO A 42 -12.24 11.90 23.88
N ARG A 43 -12.24 12.89 24.80
CA ARG A 43 -13.46 13.40 25.45
C ARG A 43 -14.45 14.01 24.45
N LEU A 44 -13.95 14.70 23.42
CA LEU A 44 -14.79 15.25 22.36
C LEU A 44 -15.32 14.14 21.44
N LEU A 45 -14.48 13.17 21.07
CA LEU A 45 -14.87 12.06 20.19
C LEU A 45 -16.00 11.20 20.80
N GLN A 46 -16.05 11.06 22.13
CA GLN A 46 -17.17 10.40 22.83
C GLN A 46 -18.53 11.10 22.70
N LEU A 47 -18.57 12.36 22.26
CA LEU A 47 -19.81 13.08 21.93
C LEU A 47 -20.27 12.83 20.51
N ALA A 48 -19.48 12.06 19.75
CA ALA A 48 -19.75 11.69 18.38
C ALA A 48 -20.12 12.88 17.48
N PRO A 49 -19.30 13.96 17.47
CA PRO A 49 -19.55 15.10 16.61
C PRO A 49 -19.41 14.72 15.13
N ASP A 50 -20.08 15.50 14.28
CA ASP A 50 -19.89 15.45 12.83
C ASP A 50 -18.67 16.32 12.48
N ILE A 51 -17.49 15.71 12.49
CA ILE A 51 -16.22 16.40 12.27
C ILE A 51 -16.00 16.63 10.77
N VAL A 52 -15.66 17.87 10.42
CA VAL A 52 -15.39 18.27 9.02
C VAL A 52 -13.91 18.49 8.74
N SER A 53 -13.15 18.95 9.74
CA SER A 53 -11.71 19.15 9.60
C SER A 53 -11.03 19.18 10.97
N ARG A 54 -9.71 18.98 10.96
CA ARG A 54 -8.84 19.01 12.12
C ARG A 54 -7.67 19.95 11.86
N GLY A 55 -7.36 20.78 12.85
CA GLY A 55 -6.09 21.51 12.92
C GLY A 55 -5.32 21.12 14.17
N ASP A 56 -4.15 21.72 14.36
CA ASP A 56 -3.22 21.37 15.45
C ASP A 56 -3.83 21.55 16.85
N ASP A 57 -4.66 22.57 17.03
CA ASP A 57 -5.28 22.97 18.30
C ASP A 57 -6.81 23.05 18.24
N PHE A 58 -7.45 22.46 17.20
CA PHE A 58 -8.89 22.51 17.05
C PHE A 58 -9.50 21.38 16.20
N ILE A 59 -10.81 21.20 16.37
CA ILE A 59 -11.66 20.39 15.48
C ILE A 59 -12.83 21.26 14.99
N GLU A 60 -13.08 21.27 13.69
CA GLU A 60 -14.30 21.86 13.15
C GLU A 60 -15.41 20.82 13.05
N ILE A 61 -16.62 21.21 13.42
CA ILE A 61 -17.79 20.34 13.46
C ILE A 61 -19.00 21.00 12.80
N ILE A 62 -19.85 20.18 12.20
CA ILE A 62 -21.26 20.53 11.95
C ILE A 62 -22.08 20.01 13.12
N THR A 63 -22.99 20.84 13.63
CA THR A 63 -23.74 20.50 14.84
C THR A 63 -25.07 21.23 14.89
N ASP A 64 -25.88 20.90 15.88
CA ASP A 64 -27.07 21.66 16.24
C ASP A 64 -26.86 22.39 17.57
N GLN A 65 -27.81 23.24 17.96
CA GLN A 65 -27.71 24.00 19.21
C GLN A 65 -27.62 23.09 20.44
N GLN A 66 -28.26 21.91 20.41
CA GLN A 66 -28.31 21.00 21.56
C GLN A 66 -26.96 20.33 21.81
N GLN A 67 -26.31 19.82 20.77
CA GLN A 67 -24.98 19.23 20.86
C GLN A 67 -23.92 20.30 21.11
N LEU A 68 -24.04 21.50 20.52
CA LEU A 68 -23.17 22.63 20.84
C LEU A 68 -23.20 22.99 22.33
N ASP A 69 -24.38 23.02 22.95
CA ASP A 69 -24.53 23.28 24.39
C ASP A 69 -23.95 22.15 25.25
N ARG A 70 -24.05 20.88 24.81
CA ARG A 70 -23.38 19.75 25.48
C ARG A 70 -21.86 19.89 25.44
N ILE A 71 -21.29 20.27 24.30
CA ILE A 71 -19.84 20.49 24.15
C ILE A 71 -19.38 21.64 25.07
N LYS A 72 -20.11 22.77 25.09
CA LYS A 72 -19.82 23.89 26.01
C LYS A 72 -19.88 23.47 27.48
N ALA A 73 -20.89 22.66 27.86
CA ALA A 73 -21.06 22.19 29.23
C ALA A 73 -19.90 21.31 29.73
N LEU A 74 -19.14 20.69 28.83
CA LEU A 74 -17.95 19.90 29.13
C LEU A 74 -16.66 20.73 29.24
N GLY A 75 -16.77 22.05 29.09
CA GLY A 75 -15.68 23.01 29.30
C GLY A 75 -14.85 23.32 28.06
N PHE A 76 -15.25 22.85 26.88
CA PHE A 76 -14.54 23.16 25.64
C PHE A 76 -14.71 24.62 25.22
N GLY A 77 -13.63 25.24 24.73
CA GLY A 77 -13.70 26.50 24.01
C GLY A 77 -14.38 26.30 22.66
N ILE A 78 -15.29 27.20 22.29
CA ILE A 78 -16.03 27.12 21.03
C ILE A 78 -16.05 28.48 20.34
N GLU A 79 -15.71 28.48 19.06
CA GLU A 79 -15.91 29.58 18.13
C GLU A 79 -16.96 29.17 17.08
N VAL A 80 -18.09 29.88 17.03
CA VAL A 80 -19.11 29.64 15.99
C VAL A 80 -18.68 30.34 14.72
N ILE A 81 -18.53 29.58 13.64
CA ILE A 81 -18.17 30.09 12.31
C ILE A 81 -19.44 30.57 11.60
N TYR A 82 -20.46 29.70 11.55
CA TYR A 82 -21.78 30.00 10.99
C TYR A 82 -22.88 29.51 11.92
N ASP A 83 -23.82 30.38 12.25
CA ASP A 83 -25.04 30.03 13.00
C ASP A 83 -26.10 29.33 12.12
N ASP A 84 -25.95 29.48 10.81
CA ASP A 84 -26.77 28.83 9.78
C ASP A 84 -25.90 28.56 8.53
N ILE A 85 -25.21 27.40 8.53
CA ILE A 85 -24.32 27.04 7.42
C ILE A 85 -25.10 26.83 6.12
N THR A 86 -26.33 26.31 6.19
CA THR A 86 -27.19 26.09 5.02
C THR A 86 -27.42 27.39 4.26
N ALA A 87 -27.79 28.47 4.97
CA ALA A 87 -27.97 29.79 4.38
C ALA A 87 -26.69 30.34 3.74
N PHE A 88 -25.53 30.10 4.38
CA PHE A 88 -24.24 30.46 3.79
C PHE A 88 -23.97 29.70 2.48
N LEU A 89 -24.14 28.37 2.48
CA LEU A 89 -23.94 27.54 1.29
C LEU A 89 -24.85 27.99 0.14
N GLN A 90 -26.15 28.18 0.40
CA GLN A 90 -27.11 28.68 -0.57
C GLN A 90 -26.72 30.05 -1.16
N SER A 91 -26.11 30.92 -0.35
CA SER A 91 -25.68 32.24 -0.83
C SER A 91 -24.59 32.18 -1.91
N ARG A 92 -23.87 31.06 -1.99
CA ARG A 92 -22.79 30.80 -2.96
C ARG A 92 -23.26 30.05 -4.20
N LEU A 93 -24.49 29.50 -4.18
CA LEU A 93 -25.04 28.72 -5.28
C LEU A 93 -25.84 29.60 -6.26
N PRO A 94 -25.89 29.22 -7.56
CA PRO A 94 -26.77 29.84 -8.54
C PRO A 94 -28.24 29.85 -8.12
N LYS A 95 -28.87 31.03 -8.17
CA LYS A 95 -30.28 31.20 -7.82
C LYS A 95 -31.23 30.71 -8.91
N GLY A 96 -32.33 30.08 -8.50
CA GLY A 96 -33.38 29.61 -9.42
C GLY A 96 -32.96 28.42 -10.27
N LYS A 97 -32.00 27.64 -9.77
CA LYS A 97 -31.58 26.35 -10.31
C LYS A 97 -31.95 25.29 -9.28
N ASP A 98 -32.57 24.21 -9.74
CA ASP A 98 -32.83 23.05 -8.90
C ASP A 98 -31.50 22.55 -8.32
N MET A 99 -31.51 22.17 -7.04
CA MET A 99 -30.33 21.71 -6.30
C MET A 99 -29.13 22.68 -6.40
N GLY A 100 -29.38 23.98 -6.55
CA GLY A 100 -28.32 24.98 -6.68
C GLY A 100 -27.42 24.75 -7.89
N GLY A 101 -27.91 24.07 -8.93
CA GLY A 101 -27.17 23.73 -10.14
C GLY A 101 -26.45 22.38 -10.12
N TYR A 102 -26.54 21.61 -9.03
CA TYR A 102 -26.23 20.18 -9.01
C TYR A 102 -27.41 19.38 -9.59
N LYS A 103 -27.17 18.12 -9.98
CA LYS A 103 -28.22 17.26 -10.53
C LYS A 103 -29.20 16.83 -9.43
N THR A 104 -30.49 16.91 -9.72
CA THR A 104 -31.54 16.23 -8.94
C THR A 104 -31.44 14.71 -9.08
N LEU A 105 -32.12 13.96 -8.21
CA LEU A 105 -32.18 12.49 -8.31
C LEU A 105 -32.69 12.03 -9.69
N ASP A 106 -33.69 12.73 -10.23
CA ASP A 106 -34.26 12.43 -11.55
C ASP A 106 -33.27 12.73 -12.69
N GLU A 107 -32.48 13.79 -12.57
CA GLU A 107 -31.42 14.11 -13.54
C GLU A 107 -30.26 13.11 -13.49
N ILE A 108 -29.91 12.60 -12.31
CA ILE A 108 -28.92 11.51 -12.16
C ILE A 108 -29.41 10.25 -12.86
N ASN A 109 -30.66 9.84 -12.62
CA ASN A 109 -31.26 8.70 -13.32
C ASN A 109 -31.30 8.91 -14.84
N SER A 110 -31.63 10.12 -15.27
CA SER A 110 -31.67 10.49 -16.69
C SER A 110 -30.27 10.50 -17.33
N TYR A 111 -29.23 10.88 -16.58
CA TYR A 111 -27.85 10.82 -17.02
C TYR A 111 -27.43 9.36 -17.28
N LEU A 112 -27.72 8.45 -16.35
CA LEU A 112 -27.44 7.02 -16.53
C LEU A 112 -28.20 6.45 -17.74
N ASP A 113 -29.48 6.76 -17.88
CA ASP A 113 -30.25 6.31 -19.06
C ASP A 113 -29.66 6.89 -20.37
N GLY A 114 -29.17 8.14 -20.32
CA GLY A 114 -28.54 8.82 -21.45
C GLY A 114 -27.23 8.16 -21.90
N ILE A 115 -26.32 7.87 -20.97
CA ILE A 115 -25.01 7.28 -21.30
C ILE A 115 -25.17 5.83 -21.82
N ILE A 116 -26.11 5.07 -21.26
CA ILE A 116 -26.47 3.72 -21.74
C ILE A 116 -26.96 3.77 -23.18
N LEU A 117 -27.86 4.70 -23.49
CA LEU A 117 -28.42 4.85 -24.85
C LEU A 117 -27.37 5.32 -25.86
N ALA A 118 -26.42 6.16 -25.43
CA ALA A 118 -25.38 6.70 -26.30
C ALA A 118 -24.25 5.68 -26.56
N HIS A 119 -23.94 4.83 -25.59
CA HIS A 119 -22.78 3.92 -25.63
C HIS A 119 -23.13 2.45 -25.29
N PRO A 120 -24.19 1.84 -25.89
CA PRO A 120 -24.69 0.51 -25.48
C PRO A 120 -23.74 -0.64 -25.80
N ALA A 121 -22.67 -0.39 -26.57
CA ALA A 121 -21.65 -1.38 -26.85
C ALA A 121 -20.63 -1.53 -25.72
N ILE A 122 -20.52 -0.52 -24.84
CA ILE A 122 -19.50 -0.50 -23.78
C ILE A 122 -20.05 -0.10 -22.40
N VAL A 123 -21.36 0.14 -22.29
CA VAL A 123 -22.04 0.48 -21.03
C VAL A 123 -23.21 -0.48 -20.84
N SER A 124 -23.30 -1.08 -19.66
CA SER A 124 -24.34 -2.06 -19.33
C SER A 124 -25.70 -1.38 -19.15
N GLN A 125 -26.79 -2.14 -19.22
CA GLN A 125 -28.03 -1.71 -18.58
C GLN A 125 -27.79 -1.42 -17.09
N LYS A 126 -28.50 -0.44 -16.54
CA LYS A 126 -28.46 -0.20 -15.09
C LYS A 126 -29.07 -1.38 -14.34
N VAL A 127 -28.38 -1.83 -13.31
CA VAL A 127 -28.81 -2.92 -12.42
C VAL A 127 -29.16 -2.33 -11.07
N SER A 128 -30.32 -2.68 -10.53
CA SER A 128 -30.64 -2.35 -9.14
C SER A 128 -29.91 -3.35 -8.24
N ILE A 129 -28.99 -2.87 -7.40
CA ILE A 129 -28.31 -3.69 -6.39
C ILE A 129 -29.17 -3.93 -5.15
N GLY A 130 -30.39 -3.37 -5.14
CA GLY A 130 -31.37 -3.48 -4.09
C GLY A 130 -32.09 -2.14 -3.86
N GLN A 131 -33.07 -2.17 -2.95
CA GLN A 131 -33.89 -0.99 -2.64
C GLN A 131 -33.51 -0.39 -1.28
N THR A 132 -33.63 0.93 -1.17
CA THR A 132 -33.46 1.71 0.05
C THR A 132 -34.63 1.53 1.03
N ILE A 133 -34.54 2.13 2.21
CA ILE A 133 -35.61 2.04 3.23
C ILE A 133 -36.94 2.67 2.78
N GLU A 134 -36.91 3.67 1.89
CA GLU A 134 -38.10 4.29 1.28
C GLU A 134 -38.45 3.68 -0.10
N GLY A 135 -37.75 2.63 -0.53
CA GLY A 135 -38.08 1.84 -1.72
C GLY A 135 -37.54 2.38 -3.05
N ARG A 136 -36.50 3.23 -3.01
CA ARG A 136 -35.79 3.67 -4.22
C ARG A 136 -34.73 2.64 -4.60
N ASP A 137 -34.53 2.41 -5.88
CA ASP A 137 -33.47 1.53 -6.36
C ASP A 137 -32.09 2.19 -6.18
N MET A 138 -31.10 1.40 -5.76
CA MET A 138 -29.69 1.74 -5.81
C MET A 138 -29.12 1.23 -7.14
N TRP A 139 -28.81 2.14 -8.05
CA TRP A 139 -28.38 1.79 -9.40
C TRP A 139 -26.87 1.61 -9.50
N ALA A 140 -26.45 0.52 -10.12
CA ALA A 140 -25.10 0.28 -10.60
C ALA A 140 -25.08 0.21 -12.14
N VAL A 141 -23.98 0.67 -12.75
CA VAL A 141 -23.68 0.47 -14.18
C VAL A 141 -22.25 -0.01 -14.35
N LYS A 142 -22.02 -0.89 -15.33
CA LYS A 142 -20.69 -1.35 -15.73
C LYS A 142 -20.25 -0.67 -17.03
N ILE A 143 -18.97 -0.30 -17.11
CA ILE A 143 -18.28 0.09 -18.34
C ILE A 143 -17.17 -0.95 -18.62
N SER A 144 -17.27 -1.62 -19.77
CA SER A 144 -16.36 -2.69 -20.26
C SER A 144 -16.68 -2.91 -21.76
N ASP A 145 -15.79 -3.51 -22.55
CA ASP A 145 -16.03 -3.82 -23.96
C ASP A 145 -17.08 -4.92 -24.19
N ASN A 146 -17.37 -5.74 -23.17
CA ASN A 146 -18.48 -6.70 -23.16
C ASN A 146 -19.41 -6.46 -21.96
N PRO A 147 -20.13 -5.32 -21.91
CA PRO A 147 -20.74 -4.80 -20.69
C PRO A 147 -21.89 -5.64 -20.11
N GLU A 148 -22.41 -6.61 -20.85
CA GLU A 148 -23.51 -7.50 -20.44
C GLU A 148 -23.04 -8.93 -20.07
N ILE A 149 -21.73 -9.19 -20.17
CA ILE A 149 -21.10 -10.48 -19.88
C ILE A 149 -20.17 -10.27 -18.69
N ASP A 150 -20.16 -11.21 -17.76
CA ASP A 150 -19.20 -11.26 -16.66
C ASP A 150 -17.94 -12.00 -17.17
N GLU A 151 -16.86 -11.28 -17.39
CA GLU A 151 -15.60 -11.80 -17.94
C GLU A 151 -14.58 -12.04 -16.84
N ASP A 152 -13.53 -12.83 -17.14
CA ASP A 152 -12.38 -13.02 -16.24
C ASP A 152 -11.44 -11.82 -16.34
N GLU A 153 -11.98 -10.64 -16.05
CA GLU A 153 -11.28 -9.36 -16.04
C GLU A 153 -11.28 -8.75 -14.64
N PRO A 154 -10.18 -8.09 -14.22
CA PRO A 154 -10.14 -7.46 -12.92
C PRO A 154 -11.20 -6.37 -12.76
N GLU A 155 -11.97 -6.47 -11.67
CA GLU A 155 -13.06 -5.55 -11.40
C GLU A 155 -12.66 -4.43 -10.44
N ILE A 156 -13.15 -3.21 -10.70
CA ILE A 156 -13.03 -2.07 -9.79
C ILE A 156 -14.38 -1.41 -9.58
N LEU A 157 -14.68 -1.04 -8.32
CA LEU A 157 -15.90 -0.34 -7.94
C LEU A 157 -15.61 1.11 -7.56
N PHE A 158 -16.37 2.04 -8.13
CA PHE A 158 -16.41 3.44 -7.73
C PHE A 158 -17.79 3.78 -7.17
N THR A 159 -17.82 4.38 -5.98
CA THR A 159 -19.08 4.74 -5.30
C THR A 159 -19.08 6.19 -4.86
N ALA A 160 -20.27 6.78 -4.78
CA ALA A 160 -20.45 8.16 -4.36
C ALA A 160 -21.70 8.35 -3.49
N ALA A 161 -21.75 9.48 -2.78
CA ALA A 161 -22.89 9.97 -2.02
C ALA A 161 -23.47 8.94 -1.03
N ILE A 162 -22.60 8.21 -0.32
CA ILE A 162 -23.01 7.45 0.88
C ILE A 162 -23.47 8.42 1.98
N HIS A 163 -22.79 9.58 2.10
CA HIS A 163 -23.36 10.75 2.74
C HIS A 163 -24.02 11.65 1.70
N CYS A 164 -25.30 11.89 1.88
CA CYS A 164 -26.14 12.49 0.85
C CYS A 164 -25.97 14.02 0.65
N ARG A 165 -25.20 14.71 1.50
CA ARG A 165 -24.85 16.13 1.32
C ARG A 165 -23.59 16.35 0.48
N GLU A 166 -22.84 15.29 0.17
CA GLU A 166 -21.54 15.36 -0.52
C GLU A 166 -21.74 15.39 -2.05
N VAL A 167 -22.42 16.43 -2.53
CA VAL A 167 -23.01 16.50 -3.89
C VAL A 167 -21.98 16.56 -5.03
N ILE A 168 -20.71 16.81 -4.73
CA ILE A 168 -19.63 16.77 -5.73
C ILE A 168 -19.25 15.33 -6.11
N THR A 169 -19.45 14.36 -5.21
CA THR A 169 -18.97 12.98 -5.40
C THR A 169 -19.62 12.27 -6.59
N PRO A 170 -20.94 12.40 -6.89
CA PRO A 170 -21.52 11.81 -8.10
C PRO A 170 -20.98 12.46 -9.38
N GLU A 171 -20.70 13.78 -9.35
CA GLU A 171 -20.15 14.50 -10.51
C GLU A 171 -18.75 14.01 -10.88
N VAL A 172 -17.94 13.60 -9.89
CA VAL A 172 -16.63 12.97 -10.14
C VAL A 172 -16.80 11.66 -10.92
N LEU A 173 -17.77 10.83 -10.54
CA LEU A 173 -18.05 9.57 -11.25
C LEU A 173 -18.55 9.84 -12.67
N PHE A 174 -19.50 10.76 -12.86
CA PHE A 174 -20.01 11.10 -14.19
C PHE A 174 -18.91 11.62 -15.11
N TYR A 175 -18.01 12.45 -14.59
CA TYR A 175 -16.89 12.95 -15.37
C TYR A 175 -15.94 11.82 -15.82
N PHE A 176 -15.67 10.85 -14.95
CA PHE A 176 -14.85 9.69 -15.32
C PHE A 176 -15.56 8.77 -16.31
N MET A 177 -16.86 8.51 -16.12
CA MET A 177 -17.68 7.76 -17.07
C MET A 177 -17.73 8.43 -18.46
N ASP A 178 -17.87 9.75 -18.50
CA ASP A 178 -17.83 10.54 -19.74
C ASP A 178 -16.44 10.48 -20.39
N PHE A 179 -15.35 10.50 -19.62
CA PHE A 179 -14.01 10.31 -20.15
C PHE A 179 -13.88 8.95 -20.85
N LEU A 180 -14.25 7.87 -20.18
CA LEU A 180 -14.16 6.51 -20.72
C LEU A 180 -14.98 6.38 -22.00
N THR A 181 -16.24 6.82 -21.97
CA THR A 181 -17.19 6.56 -23.06
C THR A 181 -16.98 7.45 -24.28
N ASN A 182 -16.68 8.73 -24.07
CA ASN A 182 -16.46 9.67 -25.18
C ASN A 182 -15.09 9.49 -25.83
N ASN A 183 -14.12 8.90 -25.13
CA ASN A 183 -12.75 8.75 -25.63
C ASN A 183 -12.34 7.30 -25.96
N TYR A 184 -13.21 6.30 -25.74
CA TYR A 184 -12.93 4.88 -26.01
C TYR A 184 -12.24 4.61 -27.37
N LYS A 185 -12.62 5.34 -28.43
CA LYS A 185 -12.08 5.12 -29.79
C LYS A 185 -10.88 6.00 -30.14
N THR A 186 -10.50 6.93 -29.27
CA THR A 186 -9.54 8.00 -29.60
C THR A 186 -8.40 8.12 -28.61
N ASP A 187 -8.63 7.71 -27.35
CA ASP A 187 -7.64 7.75 -26.29
C ASP A 187 -7.19 6.32 -25.94
N PRO A 188 -5.89 6.00 -26.06
CA PRO A 188 -5.39 4.66 -25.77
C PRO A 188 -5.58 4.20 -24.33
N GLU A 189 -5.63 5.14 -23.38
CA GLU A 189 -5.83 4.82 -21.96
C GLU A 189 -7.28 4.42 -21.72
N ALA A 190 -8.23 5.22 -22.22
CA ALA A 190 -9.66 4.88 -22.17
C ALA A 190 -9.94 3.55 -22.89
N ALA A 191 -9.33 3.31 -24.06
CA ALA A 191 -9.45 2.05 -24.77
C ALA A 191 -8.93 0.87 -23.94
N PHE A 192 -7.71 0.98 -23.41
CA PHE A 192 -7.11 -0.06 -22.58
C PHE A 192 -7.96 -0.41 -21.36
N LEU A 193 -8.46 0.60 -20.64
CA LEU A 193 -9.29 0.38 -19.46
C LEU A 193 -10.60 -0.30 -19.82
N VAL A 194 -11.31 0.15 -20.86
CA VAL A 194 -12.58 -0.45 -21.28
C VAL A 194 -12.39 -1.88 -21.83
N ASP A 195 -11.29 -2.14 -22.56
CA ASP A 195 -10.99 -3.43 -23.17
C ASP A 195 -10.38 -4.48 -22.21
N ASN A 196 -10.09 -4.11 -20.94
CA ASN A 196 -9.38 -5.01 -20.01
C ASN A 196 -9.87 -4.92 -18.55
N ARG A 197 -10.96 -4.20 -18.26
CA ARG A 197 -11.49 -4.00 -16.90
C ARG A 197 -13.00 -4.03 -16.90
N GLU A 198 -13.55 -4.57 -15.82
CA GLU A 198 -14.93 -4.32 -15.43
C GLU A 198 -15.01 -3.15 -14.43
N MET A 199 -15.32 -1.95 -14.93
CA MET A 199 -15.46 -0.77 -14.09
C MET A 199 -16.91 -0.56 -13.69
N TRP A 200 -17.22 -0.70 -12.41
CA TRP A 200 -18.56 -0.54 -11.85
C TRP A 200 -18.73 0.81 -11.16
N PHE A 201 -19.89 1.43 -11.34
CA PHE A 201 -20.21 2.75 -10.80
C PHE A 201 -21.54 2.71 -10.04
N ILE A 202 -21.53 3.15 -8.79
CA ILE A 202 -22.73 3.39 -7.97
C ILE A 202 -22.77 4.88 -7.61
N PRO A 203 -23.47 5.72 -8.39
CA PRO A 203 -23.46 7.17 -8.19
C PRO A 203 -24.14 7.64 -6.91
N LEU A 204 -25.08 6.86 -6.39
CA LEU A 204 -25.83 7.18 -5.17
C LEU A 204 -25.95 5.93 -4.29
N VAL A 205 -25.11 5.84 -3.27
CA VAL A 205 -25.27 4.82 -2.21
C VAL A 205 -26.45 5.17 -1.28
N ASN A 206 -26.77 6.46 -1.13
CA ASN A 206 -27.89 6.93 -0.29
C ASN A 206 -28.94 7.75 -1.08
N PRO A 207 -29.71 7.13 -2.00
CA PRO A 207 -30.75 7.83 -2.76
C PRO A 207 -31.82 8.53 -1.91
N ASP A 208 -32.21 7.93 -0.78
CA ASP A 208 -33.24 8.49 0.10
C ASP A 208 -32.78 9.77 0.79
N GLY A 209 -31.56 9.77 1.32
CA GLY A 209 -30.97 10.95 1.92
C GLY A 209 -30.74 12.06 0.90
N TYR A 210 -30.32 11.69 -0.32
CA TYR A 210 -30.06 12.65 -1.40
C TYR A 210 -31.35 13.37 -1.81
N TYR A 211 -32.41 12.60 -2.05
CA TYR A 211 -33.73 13.14 -2.33
C TYR A 211 -34.31 13.94 -1.16
N TYR A 212 -34.01 13.56 0.08
CA TYR A 212 -34.42 14.35 1.23
C TYR A 212 -33.82 15.76 1.19
N ASN A 213 -32.50 15.89 0.95
CA ASN A 213 -31.85 17.20 0.76
C ASN A 213 -32.48 18.01 -0.39
N GLU A 214 -32.79 17.35 -1.51
CA GLU A 214 -33.50 17.96 -2.65
C GLU A 214 -34.87 18.55 -2.27
N VAL A 215 -35.62 17.85 -1.41
CA VAL A 215 -36.94 18.30 -0.97
C VAL A 215 -36.87 19.41 0.07
N ILE A 216 -35.94 19.30 1.03
CA ILE A 216 -35.86 20.28 2.14
C ILE A 216 -35.16 21.58 1.73
N GLU A 217 -34.20 21.51 0.80
CA GLU A 217 -33.45 22.66 0.29
C GLU A 217 -33.39 22.60 -1.25
N PRO A 218 -34.51 22.86 -1.96
CA PRO A 218 -34.60 22.69 -3.41
C PRO A 218 -33.69 23.64 -4.20
N ASP A 219 -33.24 24.75 -3.60
CA ASP A 219 -32.24 25.66 -4.17
C ASP A 219 -30.79 25.26 -3.81
N GLY A 220 -30.59 24.08 -3.20
CA GLY A 220 -29.30 23.51 -2.78
C GLY A 220 -28.89 23.86 -1.34
N GLY A 221 -27.75 23.32 -0.89
CA GLY A 221 -27.19 23.57 0.45
C GLY A 221 -27.67 22.65 1.55
N GLY A 222 -28.47 21.62 1.24
CA GLY A 222 -28.99 20.65 2.20
C GLY A 222 -27.90 19.90 2.98
N MET A 223 -28.01 19.89 4.30
CA MET A 223 -26.98 19.39 5.21
C MET A 223 -27.27 18.03 5.85
N TRP A 224 -28.34 17.35 5.41
CA TRP A 224 -28.62 15.99 5.86
C TRP A 224 -27.50 15.05 5.39
N ARG A 225 -26.98 14.21 6.31
CA ARG A 225 -25.86 13.29 6.06
C ARG A 225 -26.31 11.83 5.92
N LYS A 226 -27.10 11.36 6.88
CA LYS A 226 -27.50 9.96 7.11
C LYS A 226 -28.49 9.42 6.06
N ASN A 227 -28.87 8.15 6.15
CA ASN A 227 -30.05 7.64 5.42
C ASN A 227 -31.36 8.17 6.05
N ARG A 228 -32.51 7.59 5.67
CA ARG A 228 -33.85 8.04 6.12
C ARG A 228 -34.59 7.09 7.06
N ARG A 229 -33.89 6.15 7.73
CA ARG A 229 -34.52 5.26 8.72
C ARG A 229 -35.30 6.04 9.78
N ASN A 230 -36.54 5.65 10.05
CA ASN A 230 -37.25 6.07 11.25
C ASN A 230 -36.85 5.18 12.43
N ASN A 231 -36.19 5.75 13.45
CA ASN A 231 -35.69 4.98 14.60
C ASN A 231 -36.76 4.70 15.67
N GLY A 232 -38.00 5.13 15.47
CA GLY A 232 -39.13 4.86 16.36
C GLY A 232 -39.18 5.70 17.64
N ASN A 233 -38.19 6.57 17.85
CA ASN A 233 -38.10 7.49 19.00
C ASN A 233 -38.10 8.98 18.60
N GLY A 234 -38.50 9.27 17.36
CA GLY A 234 -38.54 10.63 16.80
C GLY A 234 -37.24 11.08 16.12
N THR A 235 -36.14 10.32 16.22
CA THR A 235 -34.95 10.59 15.42
C THR A 235 -34.97 9.82 14.11
N TYR A 236 -34.23 10.34 13.12
CA TYR A 236 -34.12 9.75 11.79
C TYR A 236 -32.67 9.52 11.39
N GLY A 237 -32.48 8.50 10.56
CA GLY A 237 -31.24 8.18 9.87
C GLY A 237 -30.22 7.41 10.70
N VAL A 238 -29.47 6.57 9.98
CA VAL A 238 -28.23 5.89 10.38
C VAL A 238 -27.11 6.41 9.47
N ASP A 239 -25.94 6.65 10.05
CA ASP A 239 -24.73 6.94 9.27
C ASP A 239 -24.29 5.64 8.58
N LEU A 240 -24.45 5.59 7.26
CA LEU A 240 -24.16 4.40 6.48
C LEU A 240 -22.66 4.05 6.54
N ASN A 241 -21.77 5.04 6.62
CA ASN A 241 -20.33 4.81 6.75
C ASN A 241 -19.90 4.54 8.22
N ARG A 242 -20.84 4.17 9.08
CA ARG A 242 -20.61 3.57 10.41
C ARG A 242 -21.34 2.25 10.59
N ASN A 243 -21.99 1.75 9.53
CA ASN A 243 -22.87 0.59 9.58
C ASN A 243 -22.28 -0.66 8.91
N PHE A 244 -21.05 -0.62 8.43
CA PHE A 244 -20.39 -1.81 7.89
C PHE A 244 -19.89 -2.73 9.00
N GLY A 245 -19.64 -4.00 8.66
CA GLY A 245 -19.49 -5.07 9.66
C GLY A 245 -18.11 -5.28 10.23
N TYR A 246 -17.07 -4.65 9.70
CA TYR A 246 -15.70 -4.80 10.19
C TYR A 246 -15.46 -3.84 11.35
N GLU A 247 -15.12 -4.40 12.51
CA GLU A 247 -14.95 -3.67 13.77
C GLU A 247 -16.13 -2.75 14.10
N TRP A 248 -17.34 -3.18 13.75
CA TRP A 248 -18.55 -2.41 14.00
C TRP A 248 -18.77 -2.19 15.50
N GLY A 249 -18.82 -0.92 15.92
CA GLY A 249 -19.01 -0.57 17.31
C GLY A 249 -17.90 -1.07 18.23
N TYR A 250 -16.67 -1.14 17.70
CA TYR A 250 -15.43 -1.40 18.43
C TYR A 250 -15.37 -0.62 19.75
N ASP A 251 -15.66 0.67 19.69
CA ASP A 251 -15.79 1.56 20.85
C ASP A 251 -16.90 2.61 20.62
N ASN A 252 -16.83 3.77 21.29
CA ASN A 252 -17.73 4.91 21.10
C ASN A 252 -17.01 6.17 20.59
N GLU A 253 -15.88 5.99 19.92
CA GLU A 253 -15.09 7.03 19.28
C GLU A 253 -15.31 6.95 17.76
N GLY A 254 -15.49 8.10 17.10
CA GLY A 254 -15.78 8.17 15.66
C GLY A 254 -17.15 7.65 15.21
N SER A 255 -17.86 6.85 16.02
CA SER A 255 -19.22 6.35 15.77
C SER A 255 -20.07 6.37 17.06
N SER A 256 -21.40 6.41 16.97
CA SER A 256 -22.28 6.50 18.17
C SER A 256 -23.35 5.40 18.25
N PRO A 257 -23.68 4.89 19.46
CA PRO A 257 -24.85 4.04 19.68
C PRO A 257 -26.16 4.83 19.84
N TYR A 258 -26.13 6.17 19.89
CA TYR A 258 -27.31 7.00 20.13
C TYR A 258 -27.90 7.53 18.82
N SER A 259 -29.19 7.26 18.60
CA SER A 259 -29.87 7.60 17.35
C SER A 259 -30.06 9.10 17.09
N SER A 260 -29.80 9.95 18.08
CA SER A 260 -29.77 11.41 17.97
C SER A 260 -28.48 11.93 17.34
N ASP A 261 -27.40 11.15 17.41
CA ASP A 261 -26.08 11.63 17.02
C ASP A 261 -25.90 11.54 15.50
N PRO A 262 -25.05 12.42 14.92
CA PRO A 262 -24.83 12.47 13.48
C PRO A 262 -24.11 11.24 12.94
N THR A 263 -23.29 10.57 13.76
CA THR A 263 -22.56 9.33 13.41
C THR A 263 -23.20 8.09 14.02
N TYR A 264 -24.53 8.09 14.21
CA TYR A 264 -25.27 6.92 14.73
C TYR A 264 -25.04 5.69 13.85
N ARG A 265 -24.44 4.65 14.43
CA ARG A 265 -23.95 3.45 13.72
C ARG A 265 -25.02 2.40 13.38
N GLY A 266 -26.27 2.63 13.75
CA GLY A 266 -27.37 1.68 13.59
C GLY A 266 -27.51 0.70 14.76
N SER A 267 -28.44 -0.25 14.66
CA SER A 267 -28.74 -1.21 15.74
C SER A 267 -27.89 -2.48 15.69
N ALA A 268 -27.25 -2.73 14.56
CA ALA A 268 -26.39 -3.89 14.27
C ALA A 268 -25.53 -3.54 13.04
N PRO A 269 -24.41 -4.24 12.79
CA PRO A 269 -23.73 -4.13 11.51
C PRO A 269 -24.69 -4.54 10.39
N PHE A 270 -24.66 -3.81 9.28
CA PHE A 270 -25.56 -3.96 8.15
C PHE A 270 -27.04 -3.95 8.55
N SER A 271 -27.44 -3.07 9.49
CA SER A 271 -28.86 -2.90 9.83
C SER A 271 -29.65 -2.17 8.75
N GLU A 272 -28.95 -1.44 7.88
CA GLU A 272 -29.53 -0.62 6.83
C GLU A 272 -29.66 -1.40 5.52
N PRO A 273 -30.80 -1.28 4.80
CA PRO A 273 -30.93 -1.93 3.50
C PRO A 273 -29.87 -1.42 2.53
N GLU A 274 -29.48 -0.15 2.61
CA GLU A 274 -28.45 0.41 1.73
C GLU A 274 -27.08 -0.26 1.94
N THR A 275 -26.65 -0.47 3.19
CA THR A 275 -25.38 -1.17 3.47
C THR A 275 -25.48 -2.67 3.23
N GLN A 276 -26.65 -3.29 3.41
CA GLN A 276 -26.89 -4.68 3.00
C GLN A 276 -26.74 -4.87 1.49
N ASN A 277 -27.31 -3.95 0.70
CA ASN A 277 -27.19 -3.97 -0.76
C ASN A 277 -25.73 -3.85 -1.20
N MET A 278 -24.97 -2.93 -0.58
CA MET A 278 -23.52 -2.79 -0.82
C MET A 278 -22.75 -4.06 -0.47
N ARG A 279 -22.99 -4.64 0.72
CA ARG A 279 -22.38 -5.91 1.16
C ARG A 279 -22.64 -7.02 0.16
N ASP A 280 -23.89 -7.21 -0.21
CA ASP A 280 -24.33 -8.33 -1.05
C ASP A 280 -23.79 -8.17 -2.48
N PHE A 281 -23.77 -6.94 -3.01
CA PHE A 281 -23.19 -6.65 -4.32
C PHE A 281 -21.67 -6.88 -4.33
N ILE A 282 -20.93 -6.30 -3.39
CA ILE A 282 -19.47 -6.46 -3.30
C ILE A 282 -19.09 -7.92 -3.06
N SER A 283 -19.85 -8.68 -2.26
CA SER A 283 -19.55 -10.09 -2.00
C SER A 283 -19.92 -11.02 -3.16
N SER A 284 -20.68 -10.53 -4.14
CA SER A 284 -21.10 -11.31 -5.31
C SER A 284 -20.14 -11.21 -6.49
N ARG A 285 -19.05 -10.45 -6.34
CA ARG A 285 -18.13 -10.05 -7.41
C ARG A 285 -16.69 -10.11 -6.92
N ASP A 286 -15.74 -10.11 -7.85
CA ASP A 286 -14.30 -10.23 -7.54
C ASP A 286 -13.58 -8.89 -7.68
N PHE A 287 -14.08 -7.87 -6.95
CA PHE A 287 -13.45 -6.55 -6.89
C PHE A 287 -12.04 -6.62 -6.30
N THR A 288 -11.04 -6.26 -7.10
CA THR A 288 -9.65 -6.12 -6.65
C THR A 288 -9.43 -4.78 -5.93
N MET A 289 -10.22 -3.77 -6.29
CA MET A 289 -10.18 -2.43 -5.70
C MET A 289 -11.58 -1.83 -5.54
N THR A 290 -11.75 -0.96 -4.54
CA THR A 290 -12.97 -0.15 -4.38
C THR A 290 -12.63 1.25 -3.89
N ILE A 291 -13.14 2.24 -4.59
CA ILE A 291 -12.95 3.66 -4.28
C ILE A 291 -14.26 4.25 -3.79
N TYR A 292 -14.26 4.69 -2.52
CA TYR A 292 -15.37 5.38 -1.87
C TYR A 292 -15.15 6.89 -1.96
N TYR A 293 -15.91 7.57 -2.81
CA TYR A 293 -15.85 9.02 -2.88
C TYR A 293 -16.70 9.66 -1.79
N HIS A 294 -16.03 10.53 -1.04
CA HIS A 294 -16.55 11.40 -0.02
C HIS A 294 -16.18 12.87 -0.33
N ALA A 295 -16.74 13.79 0.45
CA ALA A 295 -16.29 15.18 0.49
C ALA A 295 -16.44 15.72 1.91
N HIS A 296 -15.51 16.49 2.45
CA HIS A 296 -14.39 17.17 1.81
C HIS A 296 -13.15 17.03 2.71
N GLY A 297 -11.97 17.33 2.16
CA GLY A 297 -10.72 17.32 2.92
C GLY A 297 -9.44 17.36 2.09
N ASN A 298 -9.50 17.13 0.77
CA ASN A 298 -8.35 16.83 -0.08
C ASN A 298 -7.52 15.67 0.50
N LEU A 299 -8.19 14.56 0.82
CA LEU A 299 -7.56 13.39 1.46
C LEU A 299 -7.70 12.13 0.61
N ILE A 300 -6.71 11.25 0.72
CA ILE A 300 -6.73 9.88 0.22
C ILE A 300 -6.53 8.98 1.43
N LEU A 301 -7.64 8.43 1.93
CA LEU A 301 -7.68 7.66 3.17
C LEU A 301 -7.56 6.16 2.89
N GLN A 302 -6.74 5.50 3.69
CA GLN A 302 -6.52 4.05 3.66
C GLN A 302 -6.88 3.40 5.01
N PRO A 303 -7.28 2.12 5.01
CA PRO A 303 -7.42 1.33 6.23
C PRO A 303 -6.07 1.21 6.99
N TRP A 304 -6.07 0.94 8.30
CA TRP A 304 -7.25 0.89 9.15
C TRP A 304 -7.65 2.28 9.63
N SER A 305 -8.95 2.47 9.79
CA SER A 305 -9.52 3.68 10.35
C SER A 305 -9.93 3.50 11.82
N TYR A 306 -10.24 2.28 12.26
CA TYR A 306 -10.81 2.03 13.59
C TYR A 306 -9.83 2.14 14.77
N ASP A 307 -8.53 1.99 14.54
CA ASP A 307 -7.50 2.02 15.58
C ASP A 307 -6.13 2.40 14.99
N GLU A 308 -5.19 2.80 15.85
CA GLU A 308 -3.89 3.41 15.50
C GLU A 308 -2.83 2.37 15.14
N PHE A 309 -3.10 1.56 14.11
CA PHE A 309 -2.12 0.67 13.52
C PHE A 309 -2.37 0.45 12.02
N TYR A 310 -1.30 0.09 11.31
CA TYR A 310 -1.35 -0.12 9.89
C TYR A 310 -1.83 -1.52 9.48
N THR A 311 -2.28 -1.64 8.23
CA THR A 311 -2.63 -2.93 7.65
C THR A 311 -1.39 -3.79 7.37
N PRO A 312 -1.54 -5.12 7.22
CA PRO A 312 -0.46 -5.96 6.73
C PRO A 312 0.07 -5.59 5.34
N ASP A 313 -0.76 -4.95 4.48
CA ASP A 313 -0.41 -4.51 3.13
C ASP A 313 -0.18 -2.97 3.06
N GLN A 314 0.33 -2.37 4.15
CA GLN A 314 0.50 -0.92 4.27
C GLN A 314 1.45 -0.32 3.23
N ASP A 315 2.46 -1.07 2.81
CA ASP A 315 3.38 -0.68 1.74
C ASP A 315 2.64 -0.47 0.42
N ILE A 316 1.69 -1.35 0.09
CA ILE A 316 0.82 -1.20 -1.09
C ILE A 316 -0.09 0.01 -0.94
N PHE A 317 -0.74 0.18 0.22
CA PHE A 317 -1.62 1.33 0.45
C PHE A 317 -0.86 2.67 0.40
N ALA A 318 0.35 2.72 0.97
CA ALA A 318 1.21 3.89 0.86
C ALA A 318 1.58 4.18 -0.61
N ALA A 319 1.97 3.17 -1.38
CA ALA A 319 2.26 3.34 -2.81
C ALA A 319 1.03 3.81 -3.62
N LEU A 320 -0.16 3.28 -3.32
CA LEU A 320 -1.43 3.73 -3.90
C LEU A 320 -1.71 5.20 -3.58
N GLY A 321 -1.63 5.56 -2.30
CA GLY A 321 -1.90 6.89 -1.79
C GLY A 321 -0.94 7.93 -2.35
N ASP A 322 0.37 7.67 -2.26
CA ASP A 322 1.42 8.57 -2.75
C ASP A 322 1.31 8.78 -4.27
N SER A 323 1.08 7.71 -5.03
CA SER A 323 0.90 7.79 -6.48
C SER A 323 -0.30 8.65 -6.85
N ALA A 324 -1.45 8.42 -6.20
CA ALA A 324 -2.65 9.22 -6.43
C ALA A 324 -2.45 10.69 -6.01
N ALA A 325 -1.76 10.94 -4.90
CA ALA A 325 -1.41 12.27 -4.41
C ALA A 325 -0.53 13.05 -5.41
N THR A 326 0.32 12.39 -6.20
CA THR A 326 1.11 13.07 -7.25
C THR A 326 0.24 13.73 -8.32
N PHE A 327 -0.99 13.24 -8.53
CA PHE A 327 -1.90 13.77 -9.55
C PHE A 327 -2.78 14.91 -9.04
N ASN A 328 -3.37 14.78 -7.84
CA ASN A 328 -4.35 15.73 -7.33
C ASN A 328 -3.84 16.58 -6.15
N GLY A 329 -2.68 16.26 -5.59
CA GLY A 329 -2.10 16.95 -4.43
C GLY A 329 -2.83 16.71 -3.11
N TYR A 330 -3.68 15.68 -3.03
CA TYR A 330 -4.39 15.32 -1.80
C TYR A 330 -3.44 14.62 -0.83
N ALA A 331 -3.67 14.77 0.48
CA ALA A 331 -2.82 14.13 1.49
C ALA A 331 -3.19 12.64 1.64
N PRO A 332 -2.24 11.70 1.42
CA PRO A 332 -2.48 10.28 1.65
C PRO A 332 -2.16 9.89 3.08
N GLY A 333 -2.93 8.97 3.65
CA GLY A 333 -2.71 8.46 5.01
C GLY A 333 -3.91 7.70 5.56
N THR A 334 -3.82 7.21 6.79
CA THR A 334 -4.96 6.62 7.49
C THR A 334 -5.90 7.70 8.06
N SER A 335 -7.13 7.31 8.39
CA SER A 335 -8.08 8.27 8.99
C SER A 335 -7.58 8.81 10.33
N TRP A 336 -6.91 8.01 11.16
CA TRP A 336 -6.44 8.43 12.48
C TRP A 336 -5.22 9.37 12.40
N GLU A 337 -4.38 9.25 11.36
CA GLU A 337 -3.28 10.18 11.09
C GLU A 337 -3.78 11.56 10.65
N LEU A 338 -4.71 11.58 9.68
CA LEU A 338 -5.10 12.81 8.98
C LEU A 338 -6.37 13.46 9.54
N LEU A 339 -7.22 12.67 10.19
CA LEU A 339 -8.51 13.09 10.73
C LEU A 339 -8.67 12.60 12.17
N TYR A 340 -9.35 11.47 12.35
CA TYR A 340 -9.71 10.84 13.62
C TYR A 340 -10.04 9.36 13.39
N PRO A 341 -9.91 8.51 14.44
CA PRO A 341 -10.34 7.11 14.37
C PRO A 341 -11.85 6.99 14.11
N VAL A 342 -12.26 6.05 13.25
CA VAL A 342 -13.66 5.73 12.95
C VAL A 342 -13.86 4.22 12.79
N ASN A 343 -14.95 3.69 13.34
CA ASN A 343 -15.26 2.25 13.25
C ASN A 343 -16.58 1.97 12.51
N GLY A 344 -16.67 0.78 11.91
CA GLY A 344 -17.79 0.39 11.03
C GLY A 344 -17.78 1.09 9.66
N GLY A 345 -16.60 1.54 9.20
CA GLY A 345 -16.40 2.20 7.91
C GLY A 345 -16.38 1.24 6.72
N SER A 346 -16.67 1.77 5.53
CA SER A 346 -16.79 1.03 4.28
C SER A 346 -15.45 0.55 3.71
N ASP A 347 -14.39 1.34 3.89
CA ASP A 347 -13.03 1.00 3.48
C ASP A 347 -12.41 -0.08 4.38
N ASP A 348 -12.54 0.05 5.70
CA ASP A 348 -12.12 -0.98 6.66
C ASP A 348 -12.82 -2.31 6.37
N TRP A 349 -14.14 -2.32 6.14
CA TRP A 349 -14.83 -3.55 5.75
C TRP A 349 -14.45 -4.03 4.35
N GLY A 350 -14.29 -3.09 3.42
CA GLY A 350 -13.86 -3.36 2.05
C GLY A 350 -12.53 -4.12 2.01
N TYR A 351 -11.57 -3.78 2.86
CA TYR A 351 -10.29 -4.46 2.94
C TYR A 351 -10.28 -5.67 3.90
N GLY A 352 -10.86 -5.51 5.08
CA GLY A 352 -10.73 -6.48 6.17
C GLY A 352 -11.59 -7.72 6.06
N GLU A 353 -12.77 -7.64 5.46
CA GLU A 353 -13.63 -8.82 5.26
C GLU A 353 -13.08 -9.68 4.12
N GLN A 354 -12.49 -10.84 4.44
CA GLN A 354 -11.94 -11.78 3.45
C GLN A 354 -12.53 -13.20 3.58
N THR A 355 -13.58 -13.37 4.40
CA THR A 355 -14.28 -14.65 4.56
C THR A 355 -15.44 -14.81 3.58
N LEU A 356 -16.11 -13.72 3.25
CA LEU A 356 -17.24 -13.69 2.30
C LEU A 356 -16.83 -13.33 0.87
N LYS A 357 -15.67 -12.69 0.71
CA LYS A 357 -15.19 -12.14 -0.56
C LYS A 357 -13.68 -12.21 -0.63
N ASN A 358 -13.13 -12.10 -1.84
CA ASN A 358 -11.69 -11.99 -2.04
C ASN A 358 -11.13 -10.66 -1.48
N LYS A 359 -9.79 -10.60 -1.34
CA LYS A 359 -9.10 -9.38 -0.91
C LYS A 359 -9.40 -8.25 -1.90
N ASN A 360 -9.83 -7.11 -1.36
CA ASN A 360 -10.24 -5.92 -2.11
C ASN A 360 -9.50 -4.73 -1.48
N PHE A 361 -8.66 -4.04 -2.25
CA PHE A 361 -7.96 -2.85 -1.79
C PHE A 361 -8.92 -1.65 -1.83
N ALA A 362 -9.53 -1.41 -0.67
CA ALA A 362 -10.56 -0.40 -0.50
C ALA A 362 -9.98 0.91 0.08
N MET A 363 -10.30 2.04 -0.55
CA MET A 363 -9.80 3.36 -0.15
C MET A 363 -10.91 4.41 -0.22
N THR A 364 -10.73 5.49 0.53
CA THR A 364 -11.67 6.61 0.58
C THR A 364 -11.00 7.87 0.01
N LEU A 365 -11.68 8.63 -0.85
CA LEU A 365 -11.20 9.92 -1.35
C LEU A 365 -12.12 11.05 -0.90
N GLU A 366 -11.58 12.05 -0.20
CA GLU A 366 -12.30 13.23 0.30
C GLU A 366 -12.09 14.42 -0.65
N VAL A 367 -13.07 14.68 -1.53
CA VAL A 367 -12.96 15.64 -2.64
C VAL A 367 -13.16 17.09 -2.18
N GLY A 368 -12.26 17.95 -2.62
CA GLY A 368 -12.31 19.39 -2.35
C GLY A 368 -11.77 19.76 -0.96
N ASN A 369 -11.40 21.02 -0.79
CA ASN A 369 -10.80 21.50 0.46
C ASN A 369 -11.84 22.14 1.40
N SER A 370 -11.40 22.66 2.54
CA SER A 370 -12.27 23.34 3.52
C SER A 370 -13.05 24.53 2.98
N ASP A 371 -12.57 25.20 1.92
CA ASP A 371 -13.27 26.33 1.29
C ASP A 371 -14.40 25.89 0.35
N ASP A 372 -14.36 24.62 -0.09
CA ASP A 372 -15.38 24.01 -0.93
C ASP A 372 -16.60 23.57 -0.11
N TYR A 373 -16.39 23.13 1.15
CA TYR A 373 -17.43 22.58 2.02
C TYR A 373 -18.15 21.39 1.34
N PHE A 374 -19.36 21.03 1.81
CA PHE A 374 -20.15 19.94 1.20
C PHE A 374 -20.89 20.36 -0.09
N TRP A 375 -21.08 21.67 -0.30
CA TRP A 375 -21.71 22.25 -1.48
C TRP A 375 -20.78 23.28 -2.11
N PRO A 376 -19.79 22.84 -2.91
CA PRO A 376 -18.93 23.74 -3.64
C PRO A 376 -19.73 24.66 -4.57
N PRO A 377 -19.26 25.89 -4.85
CA PRO A 377 -19.81 26.67 -5.95
C PRO A 377 -19.70 25.90 -7.28
N VAL A 378 -20.71 25.97 -8.14
CA VAL A 378 -20.73 25.18 -9.39
C VAL A 378 -19.56 25.47 -10.32
N GLU A 379 -18.92 26.63 -10.17
CA GLU A 379 -17.72 27.03 -10.91
C GLU A 379 -16.48 26.20 -10.51
N ARG A 380 -16.50 25.58 -9.32
CA ARG A 380 -15.44 24.66 -8.86
C ARG A 380 -15.60 23.25 -9.43
N ILE A 381 -16.79 22.86 -9.90
CA ILE A 381 -17.04 21.50 -10.41
C ILE A 381 -15.99 21.08 -11.45
N PRO A 382 -15.69 21.86 -12.52
CA PRO A 382 -14.72 21.44 -13.53
C PRO A 382 -13.31 21.17 -12.98
N GLN A 383 -12.89 21.93 -11.97
CA GLN A 383 -11.60 21.71 -11.31
C GLN A 383 -11.63 20.44 -10.46
N LEU A 384 -12.64 20.30 -9.61
CA LEU A 384 -12.75 19.18 -8.65
C LEU A 384 -12.92 17.83 -9.34
N VAL A 385 -13.70 17.76 -10.43
CA VAL A 385 -13.79 16.53 -11.23
C VAL A 385 -12.53 16.30 -12.07
N GLY A 386 -11.90 17.38 -12.54
CA GLY A 386 -10.68 17.33 -13.36
C GLY A 386 -9.46 16.82 -12.59
N GLU A 387 -9.25 17.28 -11.35
CA GLU A 387 -8.15 16.83 -10.50
C GLU A 387 -8.29 15.35 -10.09
N ASN A 388 -9.51 14.81 -10.07
CA ASN A 388 -9.77 13.40 -9.75
C ASN A 388 -9.74 12.44 -10.96
N LEU A 389 -9.61 12.95 -12.20
CA LEU A 389 -9.59 12.09 -13.39
C LEU A 389 -8.34 11.20 -13.46
N GLN A 390 -7.15 11.76 -13.25
CA GLN A 390 -5.91 10.99 -13.31
C GLN A 390 -5.78 9.95 -12.18
N PRO A 391 -6.15 10.26 -10.91
CA PRO A 391 -6.29 9.23 -9.88
C PRO A 391 -7.23 8.09 -10.26
N ASN A 392 -8.39 8.38 -10.86
CA ASN A 392 -9.34 7.35 -11.29
C ASN A 392 -8.78 6.44 -12.38
N ILE A 393 -8.10 7.01 -13.37
CA ILE A 393 -7.37 6.25 -14.40
C ILE A 393 -6.30 5.36 -13.75
N PHE A 394 -5.53 5.92 -12.82
CA PHE A 394 -4.50 5.19 -12.09
C PHE A 394 -5.10 4.00 -11.31
N PHE A 395 -6.15 4.22 -10.50
CA PHE A 395 -6.79 3.13 -9.75
C PHE A 395 -7.38 2.07 -10.67
N ALA A 396 -8.06 2.47 -11.76
CA ALA A 396 -8.61 1.51 -12.72
C ALA A 396 -7.52 0.68 -13.42
N ARG A 397 -6.37 1.30 -13.73
CA ARG A 397 -5.20 0.59 -14.27
C ARG A 397 -4.63 -0.38 -13.23
N THR A 398 -4.40 0.09 -12.01
CA THR A 398 -3.80 -0.68 -10.91
C THR A 398 -4.69 -1.83 -10.45
N ALA A 399 -6.01 -1.73 -10.59
CA ALA A 399 -6.94 -2.83 -10.32
C ALA A 399 -6.61 -4.10 -11.12
N GLY A 400 -5.86 -3.99 -12.23
CA GLY A 400 -5.36 -5.14 -12.98
C GLY A 400 -4.45 -6.06 -12.17
N ASN A 401 -3.54 -5.45 -11.39
CA ASN A 401 -2.69 -6.15 -10.44
C ASN A 401 -2.10 -5.14 -9.45
N VAL A 402 -2.71 -5.03 -8.27
CA VAL A 402 -2.31 -4.04 -7.25
C VAL A 402 -0.88 -4.29 -6.75
N TYR A 403 -0.40 -5.54 -6.80
CA TYR A 403 0.92 -5.94 -6.31
C TYR A 403 2.06 -5.44 -7.20
N GLN A 404 1.78 -5.00 -8.42
CA GLN A 404 2.77 -4.37 -9.31
C GLN A 404 3.21 -2.97 -8.85
N LEU A 405 2.61 -2.41 -7.81
CA LEU A 405 3.10 -1.15 -7.23
C LEU A 405 4.40 -1.32 -6.45
N LEU A 406 4.73 -2.55 -6.07
CA LEU A 406 5.95 -2.86 -5.34
C LEU A 406 6.87 -3.72 -6.22
N PRO A 407 8.20 -3.59 -6.07
CA PRO A 407 9.12 -4.53 -6.68
C PRO A 407 8.82 -5.99 -6.30
N PRO A 408 9.19 -6.96 -7.14
CA PRO A 408 8.95 -8.37 -6.84
C PRO A 408 9.70 -8.80 -5.57
N ILE A 409 9.19 -9.81 -4.87
CA ILE A 409 9.87 -10.37 -3.69
C ILE A 409 11.26 -10.88 -4.09
N THR A 410 12.25 -10.53 -3.27
CA THR A 410 13.65 -10.92 -3.47
C THR A 410 13.78 -12.45 -3.55
N PRO A 411 14.43 -13.02 -4.58
CA PRO A 411 14.60 -14.46 -4.70
C PRO A 411 15.55 -15.01 -3.63
N VAL A 412 15.35 -16.27 -3.25
CA VAL A 412 16.20 -16.94 -2.26
C VAL A 412 17.21 -17.84 -3.00
N PRO A 413 18.49 -17.45 -3.12
CA PRO A 413 19.47 -18.26 -3.81
C PRO A 413 19.89 -19.49 -3.02
N TYR A 414 20.41 -20.48 -3.74
CA TYR A 414 20.94 -21.72 -3.23
C TYR A 414 22.11 -22.18 -4.10
N VAL A 415 23.18 -22.58 -3.43
CA VAL A 415 24.34 -23.27 -3.99
C VAL A 415 24.85 -24.25 -2.91
N PRO A 416 25.34 -25.45 -3.27
CA PRO A 416 25.97 -26.34 -2.30
C PRO A 416 27.20 -25.69 -1.65
N ASP A 417 27.48 -26.00 -0.38
CA ASP A 417 28.65 -25.46 0.36
C ASP A 417 29.98 -25.75 -0.34
N THR A 418 30.06 -26.82 -1.13
CA THR A 418 31.23 -27.17 -1.92
C THR A 418 30.79 -27.70 -3.27
N VAL A 419 31.40 -27.18 -4.33
CA VAL A 419 31.12 -27.52 -5.72
C VAL A 419 32.42 -27.75 -6.47
N VAL A 420 32.36 -28.47 -7.60
CA VAL A 420 33.56 -28.76 -8.39
C VAL A 420 33.68 -27.79 -9.56
N ALA A 421 34.91 -27.35 -9.83
CA ALA A 421 35.29 -26.38 -10.85
C ALA A 421 34.73 -26.66 -12.26
N ILE A 422 34.52 -27.93 -12.62
CA ILE A 422 34.06 -28.35 -13.95
C ILE A 422 32.68 -27.75 -14.28
N SER A 423 31.70 -27.96 -13.40
CA SER A 423 30.37 -27.38 -13.55
C SER A 423 29.55 -27.47 -12.27
N TYR A 424 28.81 -26.42 -11.98
CA TYR A 424 27.77 -26.38 -10.95
C TYR A 424 26.74 -25.32 -11.26
N ASN A 425 25.59 -25.41 -10.59
CA ASN A 425 24.52 -24.43 -10.72
C ASN A 425 24.42 -23.60 -9.44
N VAL A 426 24.19 -22.30 -9.63
CA VAL A 426 23.56 -21.46 -8.62
C VAL A 426 22.11 -21.35 -9.02
N SER A 427 21.20 -21.70 -8.11
CA SER A 427 19.74 -21.65 -8.34
C SER A 427 19.07 -20.73 -7.35
N TRP A 428 17.82 -20.34 -7.58
CA TRP A 428 17.04 -19.58 -6.63
C TRP A 428 15.58 -19.98 -6.64
N HIS A 429 14.94 -19.86 -5.47
CA HIS A 429 13.51 -20.02 -5.32
C HIS A 429 12.80 -18.67 -5.44
N ILE A 430 11.63 -18.66 -6.07
CA ILE A 430 10.75 -17.50 -6.19
C ILE A 430 9.52 -17.78 -5.33
N GLU A 431 9.27 -16.92 -4.35
CA GLU A 431 8.07 -16.99 -3.51
C GLU A 431 6.94 -16.09 -4.06
N ASP A 432 7.28 -15.10 -4.88
CA ASP A 432 6.31 -14.15 -5.42
C ASP A 432 5.39 -14.77 -6.47
N THR A 433 4.12 -14.92 -6.10
CA THR A 433 3.05 -15.39 -7.00
C THR A 433 2.13 -14.27 -7.45
N LEU A 434 2.22 -13.08 -6.85
CA LEU A 434 1.30 -11.97 -7.06
C LEU A 434 1.91 -10.90 -7.97
N ASN A 435 3.21 -10.64 -7.85
CA ASN A 435 4.02 -9.89 -8.81
C ASN A 435 5.22 -10.73 -9.28
N PRO A 436 4.99 -11.79 -10.08
CA PRO A 436 6.04 -12.74 -10.42
C PRO A 436 7.14 -12.09 -11.27
N PRO A 437 8.42 -12.43 -11.01
CA PRO A 437 9.54 -11.91 -11.78
C PRO A 437 9.58 -12.46 -13.20
N VAL A 438 10.04 -11.63 -14.14
CA VAL A 438 10.23 -11.98 -15.56
C VAL A 438 11.70 -12.18 -15.92
N SER A 439 12.63 -11.64 -15.13
CA SER A 439 14.07 -11.85 -15.28
C SER A 439 14.83 -11.68 -13.97
N PHE A 440 16.10 -12.08 -13.95
CA PHE A 440 16.98 -12.04 -12.79
C PHE A 440 18.35 -11.47 -13.14
N GLU A 441 18.96 -10.86 -12.14
CA GLU A 441 20.34 -10.42 -12.16
C GLU A 441 21.14 -11.18 -11.11
N LEU A 442 22.27 -11.76 -11.53
CA LEU A 442 23.18 -12.53 -10.68
C LEU A 442 24.50 -11.79 -10.51
N MET A 443 24.90 -11.56 -9.26
CA MET A 443 26.23 -11.07 -8.91
C MET A 443 27.06 -12.18 -8.28
N GLU A 444 28.32 -12.23 -8.70
CA GLU A 444 29.37 -13.03 -8.08
C GLU A 444 30.29 -12.12 -7.25
N MET A 445 30.64 -12.56 -6.05
CA MET A 445 31.54 -11.85 -5.16
C MET A 445 32.58 -12.83 -4.60
N GLN A 446 33.78 -12.34 -4.32
CA GLN A 446 34.90 -13.18 -3.84
C GLN A 446 35.64 -12.49 -2.70
N ASN A 447 36.28 -13.31 -1.86
CA ASN A 447 37.10 -12.89 -0.72
C ASN A 447 36.35 -11.90 0.20
N LYS A 448 35.48 -12.46 1.06
CA LYS A 448 34.76 -11.65 2.04
C LYS A 448 35.77 -10.95 2.97
N ILE A 449 35.69 -9.63 3.04
CA ILE A 449 36.52 -8.78 3.90
C ILE A 449 35.65 -8.13 4.97
N HIS A 450 36.22 -7.95 6.15
CA HIS A 450 35.59 -7.27 7.26
C HIS A 450 36.27 -5.92 7.52
N GLY A 451 35.54 -4.95 8.05
CA GLY A 451 36.06 -3.61 8.33
C GLY A 451 35.93 -2.64 7.15
N VAL A 452 35.02 -2.93 6.22
CA VAL A 452 34.70 -2.02 5.11
C VAL A 452 34.02 -0.77 5.66
N VAL A 453 34.34 0.37 5.05
CA VAL A 453 33.68 1.65 5.29
C VAL A 453 32.66 1.86 4.17
N ASP A 454 31.41 2.07 4.52
CA ASP A 454 30.37 2.52 3.60
C ASP A 454 30.32 4.05 3.60
N SER A 455 30.51 4.66 2.42
CA SER A 455 30.55 6.11 2.23
C SER A 455 29.16 6.75 2.06
N ALA A 456 28.08 6.00 2.29
CA ALA A 456 26.70 6.47 2.18
C ALA A 456 26.37 7.12 0.83
N ASP A 457 26.85 6.52 -0.26
CA ASP A 457 26.65 6.99 -1.64
C ASP A 457 25.57 6.23 -2.42
N ASN A 458 25.12 5.09 -1.89
CA ASN A 458 24.05 4.28 -2.44
C ASN A 458 23.38 3.43 -1.35
N LEU A 459 22.26 2.78 -1.68
CA LEU A 459 21.49 1.92 -0.76
C LEU A 459 21.71 0.42 -1.02
N GLU A 460 22.73 0.00 -1.78
CA GLU A 460 22.89 -1.40 -2.20
C GLU A 460 23.12 -2.38 -1.05
N SER A 461 23.57 -1.87 0.10
CA SER A 461 23.79 -2.63 1.35
C SER A 461 22.72 -2.37 2.40
N TRP A 462 21.67 -1.60 2.08
CA TRP A 462 20.73 -1.05 3.06
C TRP A 462 19.26 -1.22 2.67
N SER A 463 18.43 -1.59 3.64
CA SER A 463 16.97 -1.48 3.57
C SER A 463 16.55 -0.22 4.31
N THR A 464 15.63 0.54 3.73
CA THR A 464 15.17 1.81 4.30
C THR A 464 13.65 1.86 4.44
N ASN A 465 13.20 2.52 5.50
CA ASN A 465 11.86 3.05 5.67
C ASN A 465 12.00 4.58 5.86
N GLY A 466 11.89 5.34 4.77
CA GLY A 466 11.89 6.81 4.78
C GLY A 466 13.26 7.51 4.81
N PHE A 467 14.37 6.79 4.97
CA PHE A 467 15.72 7.36 4.76
C PHE A 467 16.05 7.42 3.27
N VAL A 468 16.77 8.47 2.88
CA VAL A 468 17.20 8.70 1.48
C VAL A 468 18.71 8.98 1.41
N VAL A 469 19.30 8.81 0.23
CA VAL A 469 20.66 9.29 -0.07
C VAL A 469 20.56 10.75 -0.50
N GLY A 470 21.20 11.65 0.24
CA GLY A 470 21.08 13.10 0.04
C GLY A 470 22.43 13.80 -0.07
N GLY A 471 22.49 14.84 -0.89
CA GLY A 471 23.68 15.70 -1.05
C GLY A 471 23.59 17.05 -0.33
N SER A 472 22.55 17.29 0.47
CA SER A 472 22.37 18.54 1.23
C SER A 472 23.43 18.72 2.32
N ARG A 473 23.83 17.61 2.94
CA ARG A 473 24.90 17.53 3.93
C ARG A 473 25.66 16.22 3.75
N TYR A 474 26.97 16.26 3.91
CA TYR A 474 27.85 15.09 3.92
C TYR A 474 29.08 15.39 4.80
N HIS A 475 29.69 14.35 5.36
CA HIS A 475 31.00 14.46 6.00
C HIS A 475 32.08 14.29 4.93
N THR A 476 31.97 13.24 4.12
CA THR A 476 32.81 12.98 2.95
C THR A 476 31.95 13.10 1.67
N PRO A 477 32.32 13.95 0.69
CA PRO A 477 31.49 14.13 -0.51
C PRO A 477 31.29 12.84 -1.31
N PRO A 478 30.15 12.67 -2.03
CA PRO A 478 29.16 13.72 -2.32
C PRO A 478 27.86 13.66 -1.51
N THR A 479 27.62 12.61 -0.70
CA THR A 479 26.30 12.31 -0.14
C THR A 479 26.40 11.73 1.27
N SER A 480 25.26 11.65 1.96
CA SER A 480 25.08 10.90 3.20
C SER A 480 23.66 10.31 3.27
N PHE A 481 23.42 9.40 4.21
CA PHE A 481 22.05 8.94 4.51
C PHE A 481 21.33 9.99 5.33
N TYR A 482 20.10 10.34 4.93
CA TYR A 482 19.29 11.38 5.56
C TYR A 482 17.94 10.83 6.02
N SER A 483 17.57 11.12 7.26
CA SER A 483 16.29 10.69 7.86
C SER A 483 15.06 11.39 7.31
N GLY A 484 15.22 12.59 6.72
CA GLY A 484 14.11 13.52 6.49
C GLY A 484 13.79 14.38 7.73
N SER A 485 12.97 15.41 7.51
CA SER A 485 12.41 16.30 8.53
C SER A 485 10.89 16.17 8.59
N GLY A 486 10.31 16.05 9.78
CA GLY A 486 8.86 15.97 9.99
C GLY A 486 8.47 15.32 11.32
N ASN A 487 7.16 15.31 11.57
CA ASN A 487 6.52 14.80 12.79
C ASN A 487 5.88 13.44 12.55
N ASN A 488 5.62 12.69 13.63
CA ASN A 488 5.04 11.35 13.63
C ASN A 488 5.85 10.33 12.82
N PHE A 489 7.17 10.50 12.74
CA PHE A 489 8.03 9.59 12.03
C PHE A 489 8.39 8.39 12.89
N ASN A 490 8.43 7.23 12.24
CA ASN A 490 9.17 6.05 12.70
C ASN A 490 9.96 5.49 11.52
N ARG A 491 11.00 6.23 11.14
CA ARG A 491 11.84 5.94 9.97
C ARG A 491 13.08 5.18 10.38
N TYR A 492 13.61 4.34 9.50
CA TYR A 492 14.86 3.65 9.76
C TYR A 492 15.63 3.34 8.50
N ILE A 493 16.92 3.07 8.66
CA ILE A 493 17.78 2.44 7.67
C ILE A 493 18.57 1.33 8.36
N GLN A 494 18.63 0.15 7.74
CA GLN A 494 19.29 -1.03 8.31
C GLN A 494 20.11 -1.78 7.28
N THR A 495 21.11 -2.55 7.74
CA THR A 495 21.88 -3.41 6.84
C THR A 495 20.99 -4.48 6.21
N LEU A 496 21.20 -4.77 4.92
CA LEU A 496 20.47 -5.83 4.21
C LEU A 496 20.89 -7.22 4.64
N SER A 497 22.19 -7.40 4.83
CA SER A 497 22.80 -8.63 5.32
C SER A 497 23.42 -8.40 6.70
N PRO A 498 23.54 -9.44 7.53
CA PRO A 498 24.12 -9.27 8.85
C PRO A 498 25.65 -9.13 8.75
N VAL A 499 26.21 -8.28 9.62
CA VAL A 499 27.64 -8.03 9.77
C VAL A 499 28.23 -9.00 10.78
N THR A 500 29.36 -9.60 10.45
CA THR A 500 30.11 -10.47 11.36
C THR A 500 30.92 -9.64 12.35
N VAL A 501 30.67 -9.79 13.66
CA VAL A 501 31.35 -8.98 14.67
C VAL A 501 32.70 -9.59 15.07
N ALA A 502 33.79 -8.87 14.79
CA ALA A 502 35.15 -9.23 15.16
C ALA A 502 35.54 -8.77 16.59
N ASN A 503 36.67 -9.28 17.08
CA ASN A 503 37.18 -8.96 18.41
C ASN A 503 37.48 -7.46 18.55
N ASN A 504 36.84 -6.81 19.54
CA ASN A 504 36.94 -5.38 19.84
C ASN A 504 36.31 -4.45 18.79
N ASP A 505 35.36 -4.95 17.99
CA ASP A 505 34.61 -4.09 17.09
C ASP A 505 33.88 -2.99 17.84
N THR A 506 33.94 -1.81 17.23
CA THR A 506 33.20 -0.63 17.63
C THR A 506 32.66 -0.05 16.34
N LEU A 507 31.34 0.02 16.22
CA LEU A 507 30.67 0.73 15.14
C LEU A 507 31.03 2.21 15.25
N LYS A 508 31.48 2.77 14.14
CA LYS A 508 31.89 4.15 13.95
C LYS A 508 31.20 4.69 12.71
N PHE A 509 30.77 5.93 12.82
CA PHE A 509 30.17 6.69 11.74
C PHE A 509 30.26 8.16 12.10
N TRP A 510 30.16 9.03 11.10
CA TRP A 510 29.90 10.44 11.30
C TRP A 510 28.41 10.68 11.32
N ILE A 511 27.96 11.50 12.27
CA ILE A 511 26.57 11.93 12.37
C ILE A 511 26.48 13.44 12.55
N TYR A 512 25.53 14.06 11.85
CA TYR A 512 25.04 15.40 12.16
C TYR A 512 23.57 15.26 12.53
N TYR A 513 23.12 15.92 13.59
CA TYR A 513 21.72 15.90 13.99
C TYR A 513 21.27 17.25 14.54
N ASP A 514 20.05 17.63 14.16
CA ASP A 514 19.28 18.74 14.73
C ASP A 514 17.83 18.24 14.86
N ILE A 515 17.49 17.76 16.06
CA ILE A 515 16.25 17.06 16.38
C ILE A 515 15.68 17.57 17.70
N GLU A 516 14.35 17.52 17.89
CA GLU A 516 13.73 18.12 19.07
C GLU A 516 14.27 17.50 20.37
N SER A 517 14.80 18.36 21.25
CA SER A 517 15.46 17.92 22.48
C SER A 517 14.50 17.24 23.44
N ASP A 518 14.82 16.01 23.82
CA ASP A 518 14.10 15.15 24.76
C ASP A 518 12.70 14.68 24.33
N TRP A 519 12.28 14.97 23.09
CA TRP A 519 11.01 14.51 22.50
C TRP A 519 11.25 13.63 21.28
N ASP A 520 12.15 14.07 20.40
CA ASP A 520 12.60 13.29 19.25
C ASP A 520 13.89 12.55 19.58
N TYR A 521 13.98 11.32 19.07
CA TYR A 521 15.12 10.47 19.32
C TYR A 521 15.58 9.73 18.07
N ALA A 522 16.90 9.76 17.86
CA ALA A 522 17.59 8.84 16.98
C ALA A 522 18.19 7.68 17.78
N TYR A 523 18.28 6.50 17.16
CA TYR A 523 18.81 5.29 17.80
C TYR A 523 19.80 4.57 16.91
N VAL A 524 20.80 3.93 17.54
CA VAL A 524 21.59 2.86 16.93
C VAL A 524 21.13 1.56 17.56
N GLU A 525 20.63 0.65 16.74
CA GLU A 525 19.98 -0.58 17.17
C GLU A 525 20.66 -1.81 16.55
N VAL A 526 20.63 -2.92 17.29
CA VAL A 526 21.20 -4.21 16.89
C VAL A 526 20.13 -5.30 16.94
N SER A 527 20.14 -6.18 15.96
CA SER A 527 19.34 -7.41 15.93
C SER A 527 20.20 -8.64 15.61
N THR A 528 19.90 -9.77 16.23
CA THR A 528 20.53 -11.09 15.93
C THR A 528 19.62 -12.02 15.14
N ASP A 529 18.34 -11.65 14.98
CA ASP A 529 17.29 -12.43 14.31
C ASP A 529 16.72 -11.72 13.08
N GLY A 530 17.12 -10.47 12.82
CA GLY A 530 16.61 -9.61 11.74
C GLY A 530 15.20 -9.05 12.01
N ILE A 531 14.58 -9.40 13.13
CA ILE A 531 13.18 -9.05 13.46
C ILE A 531 13.16 -8.07 14.64
N SER A 532 13.87 -8.40 15.71
CA SER A 532 13.85 -7.67 16.97
C SER A 532 15.09 -6.77 17.07
N PHE A 533 14.89 -5.45 16.95
CA PHE A 533 15.95 -4.45 17.06
C PHE A 533 15.93 -3.78 18.42
N ASN A 534 17.10 -3.68 19.06
CA ASN A 534 17.25 -3.09 20.40
C ASN A 534 18.31 -1.98 20.38
N PRO A 535 18.03 -0.79 20.95
CA PRO A 535 19.02 0.28 21.10
C PRO A 535 20.26 -0.15 21.91
N ILE A 536 21.43 0.30 21.49
CA ILE A 536 22.71 0.04 22.17
C ILE A 536 23.39 1.34 22.64
N GLU A 537 24.15 1.25 23.72
CA GLU A 537 24.88 2.39 24.29
C GLU A 537 26.04 2.83 23.38
N GLY A 538 26.17 4.14 23.20
CA GLY A 538 27.30 4.78 22.53
C GLY A 538 27.71 6.10 23.18
N ASN A 539 28.85 6.63 22.73
CA ASN A 539 29.44 7.86 23.28
C ASN A 539 28.55 9.12 23.19
N ILE A 540 27.55 9.12 22.30
CA ILE A 540 26.60 10.23 22.08
C ILE A 540 25.18 9.89 22.53
N SER A 541 24.97 8.71 23.13
CA SER A 541 23.65 8.26 23.61
C SER A 541 23.33 8.77 25.01
N THR A 542 22.04 8.82 25.35
CA THR A 542 21.52 9.17 26.67
C THR A 542 20.37 8.28 27.11
N ASN A 543 20.30 8.02 28.41
CA ASN A 543 19.13 7.42 29.07
C ASN A 543 18.25 8.48 29.76
N ASN A 544 18.51 9.77 29.52
CA ASN A 544 17.63 10.84 30.00
C ASN A 544 16.29 10.73 29.30
N ASP A 545 15.22 10.65 30.10
CA ASP A 545 13.85 10.50 29.61
C ASP A 545 12.89 11.35 30.47
N PRO A 546 12.96 12.69 30.35
CA PRO A 546 12.14 13.57 31.17
C PRO A 546 10.64 13.49 30.82
N TYR A 547 10.30 13.00 29.62
CA TYR A 547 8.93 13.03 29.08
C TYR A 547 8.35 11.65 28.74
N GLY A 548 9.10 10.55 28.85
CA GLY A 548 8.60 9.21 28.58
C GLY A 548 8.71 8.76 27.12
N TYR A 549 9.53 9.45 26.31
CA TYR A 549 9.68 9.22 24.87
C TYR A 549 11.00 8.52 24.51
N ASN A 550 11.95 8.44 25.44
CA ASN A 550 13.21 7.75 25.20
C ASN A 550 13.08 6.23 25.49
N LEU A 551 13.30 5.40 24.47
CA LEU A 551 13.35 3.93 24.62
C LEU A 551 14.61 3.43 25.36
N GLY A 552 15.54 4.33 25.69
CA GLY A 552 16.86 4.02 26.23
C GLY A 552 17.95 4.19 25.17
N PHE A 553 19.10 4.71 25.59
CA PHE A 553 20.26 4.99 24.74
C PHE A 553 19.96 5.85 23.49
N GLY A 554 18.96 6.73 23.55
CA GLY A 554 18.62 7.64 22.46
C GLY A 554 19.65 8.76 22.25
N ILE A 555 19.65 9.34 21.05
CA ILE A 555 20.38 10.55 20.67
C ILE A 555 19.31 11.64 20.47
N THR A 556 19.51 12.82 21.06
CA THR A 556 18.52 13.93 20.99
C THR A 556 19.22 15.29 21.02
N GLY A 557 18.51 16.34 20.61
CA GLY A 557 18.99 17.72 20.58
C GLY A 557 19.82 18.08 19.33
N ILE A 558 20.85 18.91 19.50
CA ILE A 558 21.66 19.45 18.39
C ILE A 558 23.15 19.09 18.54
N SER A 559 23.76 18.57 17.48
CA SER A 559 25.18 18.18 17.47
C SER A 559 26.17 19.34 17.26
N SER A 560 25.69 20.47 16.71
CA SER A 560 26.49 21.65 16.34
C SER A 560 27.63 21.34 15.34
N GLY A 561 27.40 20.40 14.44
CA GLY A 561 28.39 19.94 13.43
C GLY A 561 28.45 18.41 13.34
N TRP A 562 29.32 17.91 12.47
CA TRP A 562 29.58 16.47 12.37
C TRP A 562 30.33 16.00 13.62
N VAL A 563 29.79 14.99 14.29
CA VAL A 563 30.39 14.32 15.43
C VAL A 563 30.53 12.84 15.14
N GLN A 564 31.49 12.17 15.78
CA GLN A 564 31.71 10.74 15.57
C GLN A 564 30.90 9.94 16.58
N GLY A 565 30.00 9.08 16.07
CA GLY A 565 29.34 8.05 16.86
C GLY A 565 30.30 6.88 17.07
N LEU A 566 30.40 6.37 18.29
CA LEU A 566 31.21 5.23 18.69
C LEU A 566 30.37 4.32 19.59
N PHE A 567 30.00 3.15 19.06
CA PHE A 567 29.11 2.18 19.70
C PHE A 567 29.81 0.84 19.78
N SER A 568 30.04 0.32 21.00
CA SER A 568 30.77 -0.94 21.17
C SER A 568 29.91 -2.12 20.72
N LEU A 569 30.47 -2.97 19.85
CA LEU A 569 29.83 -4.22 19.44
C LEU A 569 30.34 -5.43 20.25
N GLY A 570 31.15 -5.20 21.28
CA GLY A 570 31.86 -6.27 21.99
C GLY A 570 30.94 -7.35 22.59
N ALA A 571 29.71 -7.00 22.96
CA ALA A 571 28.70 -7.95 23.45
C ALA A 571 28.30 -9.01 22.40
N PHE A 572 28.53 -8.72 21.12
CA PHE A 572 28.15 -9.55 19.99
C PHE A 572 29.34 -10.24 19.32
N THR A 573 30.53 -10.19 19.92
CA THR A 573 31.76 -10.79 19.37
C THR A 573 31.54 -12.23 18.90
N GLY A 574 31.84 -12.50 17.63
CA GLY A 574 31.67 -13.81 16.99
C GLY A 574 30.24 -14.11 16.50
N GLN A 575 29.29 -13.21 16.71
CA GLN A 575 27.92 -13.31 16.20
C GLN A 575 27.76 -12.53 14.88
N GLN A 576 26.69 -12.84 14.15
CA GLN A 576 26.22 -12.06 13.01
C GLN A 576 25.07 -11.16 13.49
N ILE A 577 25.13 -9.87 13.14
CA ILE A 577 24.13 -8.90 13.59
C ILE A 577 23.66 -7.99 12.45
N TYR A 578 22.39 -7.60 12.48
CA TYR A 578 21.88 -6.48 11.68
C TYR A 578 22.07 -5.18 12.46
N LEU A 579 22.54 -4.14 11.77
CA LEU A 579 22.66 -2.79 12.31
C LEU A 579 21.52 -1.93 11.77
N ARG A 580 20.90 -1.12 12.62
CA ARG A 580 19.83 -0.19 12.23
C ARG A 580 20.05 1.19 12.85
N PHE A 581 19.77 2.23 12.08
CA PHE A 581 19.61 3.59 12.55
C PHE A 581 18.15 3.99 12.42
N THR A 582 17.57 4.49 13.51
CA THR A 582 16.13 4.79 13.57
C THR A 582 15.93 6.26 13.94
N TYR A 583 14.94 6.92 13.34
CA TYR A 583 14.46 8.26 13.69
C TYR A 583 13.00 8.18 14.14
N ARG A 584 12.71 8.54 15.39
CA ARG A 584 11.35 8.64 15.91
C ARG A 584 11.03 10.06 16.31
N THR A 585 9.90 10.56 15.83
CA THR A 585 9.41 11.90 16.18
C THR A 585 8.01 11.87 16.75
N ASP A 586 7.73 12.84 17.60
CA ASP A 586 6.39 13.04 18.14
C ASP A 586 5.51 13.85 17.16
N SER A 587 4.31 14.26 17.59
CA SER A 587 3.37 14.97 16.71
C SER A 587 3.65 16.46 16.52
N TYR A 588 4.59 17.04 17.26
CA TYR A 588 4.86 18.48 17.29
C TYR A 588 6.34 18.77 16.98
N VAL A 589 6.64 20.02 16.61
CA VAL A 589 8.01 20.55 16.39
C VAL A 589 8.90 19.71 15.45
N SER A 590 8.87 20.03 14.17
CA SER A 590 9.80 19.44 13.20
C SER A 590 11.10 20.24 13.13
N GLU A 591 12.23 19.56 13.34
CA GLU A 591 13.59 20.07 13.05
C GLU A 591 14.21 19.37 11.81
N GLU A 592 15.49 19.60 11.53
CA GLU A 592 16.17 19.14 10.30
C GLU A 592 16.24 17.60 10.19
N GLY A 593 16.26 16.87 11.31
CA GLY A 593 16.51 15.43 11.33
C GLY A 593 17.99 15.11 11.52
N PHE A 594 18.44 13.94 11.04
CA PHE A 594 19.84 13.55 11.10
C PHE A 594 20.41 12.90 9.85
N TYR A 595 21.73 13.01 9.73
CA TYR A 595 22.55 12.56 8.60
C TYR A 595 23.64 11.62 9.08
N ILE A 596 23.92 10.54 8.32
CA ILE A 596 24.91 9.51 8.68
C ILE A 596 25.86 9.26 7.51
N ASP A 597 27.16 9.17 7.79
CA ASP A 597 28.21 8.99 6.79
C ASP A 597 29.37 8.13 7.34
N GLU A 598 30.17 7.56 6.45
CA GLU A 598 31.36 6.71 6.73
C GLU A 598 31.12 5.60 7.78
N ILE A 599 30.14 4.72 7.53
CA ILE A 599 29.73 3.67 8.46
C ILE A 599 30.72 2.49 8.42
N CYS A 600 31.25 2.10 9.58
CA CYS A 600 32.28 1.05 9.71
C CYS A 600 32.25 0.40 11.11
N PRO A 601 32.51 -0.91 11.29
CA PRO A 601 32.86 -1.89 10.27
C PRO A 601 31.62 -2.52 9.64
N LEU A 602 31.63 -2.65 8.32
CA LEU A 602 30.73 -3.55 7.59
C LEU A 602 31.51 -4.71 6.97
N ASP A 603 30.77 -5.73 6.54
CA ASP A 603 31.29 -6.80 5.71
C ASP A 603 31.19 -6.39 4.23
N GLY A 604 32.20 -6.72 3.43
CA GLY A 604 32.20 -6.53 1.98
C GLY A 604 33.04 -7.59 1.27
N TYR A 605 33.43 -7.34 0.02
CA TYR A 605 34.14 -8.30 -0.83
C TYR A 605 35.28 -7.62 -1.61
N GLU A 606 36.41 -8.29 -1.79
CA GLU A 606 37.52 -7.74 -2.60
C GLU A 606 37.17 -7.63 -4.09
N SER A 607 36.30 -8.52 -4.57
CA SER A 607 35.81 -8.54 -5.94
C SER A 607 34.30 -8.70 -5.95
N MET A 608 33.63 -7.90 -6.78
CA MET A 608 32.19 -8.01 -7.07
C MET A 608 32.00 -7.82 -8.58
N MET A 609 31.35 -8.79 -9.22
CA MET A 609 31.16 -8.84 -10.66
C MET A 609 29.70 -9.18 -11.00
N LEU A 610 29.11 -8.40 -11.90
CA LEU A 610 27.86 -8.75 -12.54
C LEU A 610 28.09 -9.94 -13.50
N VAL A 611 27.44 -11.07 -13.24
CA VAL A 611 27.52 -12.26 -14.09
C VAL A 611 26.60 -12.13 -15.29
N SER A 612 25.34 -11.77 -15.03
CA SER A 612 24.31 -11.53 -16.05
C SER A 612 23.14 -10.76 -15.42
N SER A 613 22.47 -9.93 -16.22
CA SER A 613 21.31 -9.11 -15.83
C SER A 613 20.00 -9.50 -16.51
N ASP A 614 20.01 -10.53 -17.36
CA ASP A 614 18.86 -10.91 -18.21
C ASP A 614 18.56 -12.41 -18.13
N ILE A 615 18.79 -13.02 -16.95
CA ILE A 615 18.53 -14.44 -16.74
C ILE A 615 17.02 -14.66 -16.67
N THR A 616 16.46 -15.60 -17.43
CA THR A 616 15.01 -15.90 -17.42
C THR A 616 14.67 -17.22 -16.74
N ASP A 617 15.67 -18.05 -16.47
CA ASP A 617 15.54 -19.28 -15.69
C ASP A 617 15.78 -18.99 -14.19
N THR A 618 15.46 -19.95 -13.34
CA THR A 618 15.70 -19.94 -11.89
C THR A 618 17.07 -20.48 -11.50
N LEU A 619 17.96 -20.63 -12.48
CA LEU A 619 19.32 -21.10 -12.28
C LEU A 619 20.29 -20.49 -13.29
N TYR A 620 21.56 -20.47 -12.90
CA TYR A 620 22.69 -20.14 -13.75
C TYR A 620 23.78 -21.21 -13.58
N SER A 621 24.25 -21.75 -14.70
CA SER A 621 25.31 -22.74 -14.73
C SER A 621 26.67 -22.09 -14.91
N PHE A 622 27.59 -22.41 -14.01
CA PHE A 622 29.00 -22.09 -14.14
C PHE A 622 29.78 -23.29 -14.67
N SER A 623 30.89 -23.01 -15.36
CA SER A 623 31.86 -24.01 -15.82
C SER A 623 33.27 -23.45 -15.73
N ASP A 624 34.24 -24.33 -15.54
CA ASP A 624 35.67 -24.02 -15.49
C ASP A 624 36.02 -22.88 -14.51
N LYS A 625 35.38 -22.89 -13.32
CA LYS A 625 35.60 -21.87 -12.29
C LYS A 625 36.87 -22.16 -11.49
N PRO A 626 37.78 -21.20 -11.32
CA PRO A 626 38.99 -21.40 -10.51
C PRO A 626 38.65 -21.80 -9.07
N GLU A 627 39.48 -22.64 -8.45
CA GLU A 627 39.38 -22.95 -7.02
C GLU A 627 39.35 -21.66 -6.18
N GLY A 628 38.43 -21.59 -5.22
CA GLY A 628 38.29 -20.42 -4.38
C GLY A 628 37.00 -20.37 -3.58
N GLU A 629 36.88 -19.30 -2.80
CA GLU A 629 35.68 -18.98 -2.04
C GLU A 629 34.83 -17.97 -2.82
N TYR A 630 33.59 -18.36 -3.13
CA TYR A 630 32.67 -17.56 -3.93
C TYR A 630 31.38 -17.31 -3.17
N TYR A 631 30.79 -16.14 -3.44
CA TYR A 631 29.51 -15.72 -2.92
C TYR A 631 28.62 -15.27 -4.08
N TYR A 632 27.34 -15.58 -3.99
CA TYR A 632 26.35 -15.25 -5.01
C TYR A 632 25.15 -14.57 -4.40
N LYS A 633 24.72 -13.46 -5.01
CA LYS A 633 23.44 -12.83 -4.69
C LYS A 633 22.66 -12.60 -5.97
N VAL A 634 21.34 -12.70 -5.86
CA VAL A 634 20.41 -12.58 -6.99
C VAL A 634 19.37 -11.51 -6.68
N ARG A 635 18.92 -10.78 -7.69
CA ARG A 635 17.69 -9.98 -7.61
C ARG A 635 16.77 -10.28 -8.78
N ALA A 636 15.50 -10.03 -8.57
CA ALA A 636 14.42 -10.23 -9.52
C ALA A 636 14.01 -8.91 -10.17
N LYS A 637 13.52 -9.00 -11.40
CA LYS A 637 12.86 -7.90 -12.12
C LYS A 637 11.46 -8.33 -12.53
N ASP A 638 10.47 -7.48 -12.31
CA ASP A 638 9.09 -7.74 -12.74
C ASP A 638 8.79 -7.22 -14.15
N ALA A 639 7.54 -7.39 -14.58
CA ALA A 639 7.05 -6.95 -15.89
C ALA A 639 7.09 -5.42 -16.08
N ASP A 640 7.04 -4.65 -14.99
CA ASP A 640 7.09 -3.18 -15.00
C ASP A 640 8.51 -2.62 -14.89
N ASN A 641 9.51 -3.51 -14.93
CA ASN A 641 10.93 -3.21 -14.84
C ASN A 641 11.42 -2.73 -13.47
N GLN A 642 10.69 -3.07 -12.41
CA GLN A 642 11.12 -2.83 -11.04
C GLN A 642 12.03 -3.95 -10.59
N TRP A 643 13.14 -3.58 -9.95
CA TRP A 643 14.09 -4.52 -9.39
C TRP A 643 13.81 -4.73 -7.91
N SER A 644 13.73 -5.99 -7.49
CA SER A 644 13.87 -6.35 -6.08
C SER A 644 15.23 -5.87 -5.56
N LEU A 645 15.36 -5.84 -4.24
CA LEU A 645 16.68 -5.80 -3.62
C LEU A 645 17.45 -7.08 -3.97
N PHE A 646 18.77 -7.02 -3.84
CA PHE A 646 19.55 -8.24 -3.87
C PHE A 646 19.26 -9.11 -2.66
N SER A 647 19.27 -10.41 -2.89
CA SER A 647 19.24 -11.43 -1.85
C SER A 647 20.43 -11.31 -0.91
N ASP A 648 20.30 -11.94 0.25
CA ASP A 648 21.48 -12.28 1.04
C ASP A 648 22.43 -13.17 0.20
N PRO A 649 23.75 -12.98 0.35
CA PRO A 649 24.73 -13.75 -0.40
C PRO A 649 24.82 -15.19 0.11
N VAL A 650 24.75 -16.16 -0.80
CA VAL A 650 25.04 -17.57 -0.51
C VAL A 650 26.47 -17.90 -0.85
N LYS A 651 27.10 -18.73 -0.02
CA LYS A 651 28.52 -19.08 -0.09
C LYS A 651 28.73 -20.46 -0.71
N THR A 652 29.79 -20.61 -1.48
CA THR A 652 30.32 -21.92 -1.88
C THR A 652 31.84 -21.92 -1.94
N TYR A 653 32.43 -23.11 -1.76
CA TYR A 653 33.82 -23.39 -2.07
C TYR A 653 33.89 -24.13 -3.40
N VAL A 654 34.50 -23.50 -4.40
CA VAL A 654 34.84 -24.18 -5.65
C VAL A 654 36.15 -24.91 -5.41
N ILE A 655 36.16 -26.22 -5.60
CA ILE A 655 37.35 -27.06 -5.52
C ILE A 655 37.70 -27.63 -6.88
N GLU A 656 39.00 -27.85 -7.12
CA GLU A 656 39.42 -28.67 -8.24
C GLU A 656 38.83 -30.09 -8.12
N PRO A 657 38.60 -30.78 -9.24
CA PRO A 657 38.18 -32.17 -9.21
C PRO A 657 39.16 -33.00 -8.36
N PRO A 658 38.67 -33.93 -7.54
CA PRO A 658 39.54 -34.78 -6.73
C PRO A 658 40.51 -35.65 -7.58
N TYR A 659 40.27 -35.76 -8.89
CA TYR A 659 41.09 -36.48 -9.84
C TYR A 659 40.88 -35.95 -11.27
N VAL A 660 41.84 -36.22 -12.17
CA VAL A 660 41.68 -35.95 -13.62
C VAL A 660 41.01 -37.15 -14.27
N CYS A 661 39.85 -36.97 -14.89
CA CYS A 661 39.15 -38.07 -15.55
C CYS A 661 39.98 -38.65 -16.70
N GLY A 662 40.25 -39.96 -16.63
CA GLY A 662 41.11 -40.67 -17.57
C GLY A 662 42.59 -40.71 -17.19
N ASP A 663 43.01 -40.03 -16.11
CA ASP A 663 44.31 -40.21 -15.48
C ASP A 663 44.23 -41.38 -14.50
N ALA A 664 44.44 -42.58 -15.04
CA ALA A 664 44.37 -43.81 -14.26
C ALA A 664 45.64 -44.04 -13.44
N ASN A 665 46.76 -43.41 -13.82
CA ASN A 665 48.06 -43.63 -13.20
C ASN A 665 48.44 -42.53 -12.16
N GLY A 666 47.68 -41.44 -12.09
CA GLY A 666 47.84 -40.32 -11.17
C GLY A 666 49.00 -39.39 -11.52
N ASP A 667 49.39 -39.28 -12.80
CA ASP A 667 50.49 -38.43 -13.28
C ASP A 667 50.06 -37.06 -13.80
N GLU A 668 48.77 -36.72 -13.61
CA GLU A 668 48.09 -35.50 -14.04
C GLU A 668 47.93 -35.37 -15.57
N GLY A 669 48.24 -36.41 -16.36
CA GLY A 669 48.18 -36.38 -17.81
C GLY A 669 47.42 -37.55 -18.43
N VAL A 670 46.31 -37.29 -19.13
CA VAL A 670 45.58 -38.34 -19.86
C VAL A 670 46.32 -38.76 -21.13
N ASN A 671 46.94 -39.94 -21.11
CA ASN A 671 47.79 -40.44 -22.19
C ASN A 671 47.82 -41.98 -22.30
N LEU A 672 48.75 -42.53 -23.10
CA LEU A 672 48.84 -43.98 -23.34
C LEU A 672 49.29 -44.76 -22.10
N LEU A 673 49.96 -44.10 -21.14
CA LEU A 673 50.37 -44.69 -19.88
C LEU A 673 49.16 -45.04 -19.01
N ASP A 674 48.06 -44.29 -19.08
CA ASP A 674 46.80 -44.58 -18.39
C ASP A 674 46.12 -45.83 -18.93
N ALA A 675 46.03 -45.95 -20.26
CA ALA A 675 45.54 -47.17 -20.90
C ALA A 675 46.41 -48.38 -20.53
N SER A 676 47.73 -48.18 -20.42
CA SER A 676 48.67 -49.23 -20.01
C SER A 676 48.51 -49.59 -18.53
N PHE A 677 48.26 -48.61 -17.67
CA PHE A 677 47.98 -48.79 -16.25
C PHE A 677 46.67 -49.57 -16.05
N LEU A 678 45.59 -49.21 -16.75
CA LEU A 678 44.31 -49.92 -16.72
C LEU A 678 44.42 -51.38 -17.19
N ILE A 679 45.19 -51.65 -18.24
CA ILE A 679 45.49 -53.03 -18.67
C ILE A 679 46.22 -53.80 -17.57
N SER A 680 47.15 -53.14 -16.87
CA SER A 680 47.90 -53.75 -15.77
C SER A 680 47.01 -54.07 -14.57
N TYR A 681 46.16 -53.12 -14.17
CA TYR A 681 45.17 -53.28 -13.11
C TYR A 681 44.20 -54.44 -13.43
N LEU A 682 43.53 -54.41 -14.58
CA LEU A 682 42.48 -55.37 -14.93
C LEU A 682 43.00 -56.79 -15.24
N TYR A 683 44.21 -56.92 -15.82
CA TYR A 683 44.68 -58.20 -16.35
C TYR A 683 46.03 -58.69 -15.81
N LYS A 684 46.77 -57.88 -15.05
CA LYS A 684 48.13 -58.21 -14.58
C LYS A 684 48.35 -58.01 -13.08
N SER A 685 47.26 -57.93 -12.30
CA SER A 685 47.32 -57.74 -10.84
C SER A 685 48.10 -56.48 -10.43
N GLY A 686 48.05 -55.43 -11.26
CA GLY A 686 48.56 -54.11 -10.92
C GLY A 686 47.75 -53.44 -9.81
N PRO A 687 48.27 -52.33 -9.24
CA PRO A 687 47.54 -51.54 -8.26
C PRO A 687 46.25 -50.96 -8.85
N SER A 688 45.28 -50.67 -7.97
CA SER A 688 44.05 -49.96 -8.32
C SER A 688 44.35 -48.50 -8.65
N PRO A 689 43.62 -47.88 -9.61
CA PRO A 689 43.56 -46.42 -9.72
C PRO A 689 43.04 -45.83 -8.41
N GLU A 690 43.54 -44.65 -8.04
CA GLU A 690 43.20 -43.94 -6.81
C GLU A 690 42.87 -42.47 -7.16
N PRO A 691 41.58 -42.07 -7.14
CA PRO A 691 40.40 -42.90 -6.89
C PRO A 691 40.07 -43.81 -8.09
N VAL A 692 39.31 -44.89 -7.86
CA VAL A 692 38.92 -45.85 -8.93
C VAL A 692 38.08 -45.17 -10.02
N GLU A 693 37.34 -44.15 -9.62
CA GLU A 693 36.46 -43.32 -10.43
C GLU A 693 37.23 -42.61 -11.55
N SER A 694 38.51 -42.27 -11.36
CA SER A 694 39.35 -41.63 -12.41
C SER A 694 39.55 -42.51 -13.65
N ALA A 695 39.30 -43.81 -13.50
CA ALA A 695 39.48 -44.82 -14.52
C ALA A 695 38.18 -45.30 -15.20
N ASP A 696 37.01 -44.88 -14.72
CA ASP A 696 35.71 -45.19 -15.32
C ASP A 696 35.33 -44.13 -16.35
N VAL A 697 36.12 -44.04 -17.42
CA VAL A 697 36.12 -42.93 -18.38
C VAL A 697 34.90 -42.87 -19.30
N ASN A 698 33.94 -43.77 -19.12
CA ASN A 698 32.66 -43.76 -19.81
C ASN A 698 31.46 -43.67 -18.84
N SER A 699 31.73 -43.37 -17.56
CA SER A 699 30.75 -43.17 -16.49
C SER A 699 29.75 -44.33 -16.35
N SER A 700 30.24 -45.58 -16.52
CA SER A 700 29.39 -46.79 -16.46
C SER A 700 29.18 -47.33 -15.04
N GLY A 701 29.86 -46.77 -14.06
CA GLY A 701 30.00 -47.27 -12.70
C GLY A 701 30.93 -48.48 -12.57
N ASN A 702 31.67 -48.86 -13.61
CA ASN A 702 32.53 -50.05 -13.60
C ASN A 702 33.80 -49.88 -14.45
N VAL A 703 34.98 -49.88 -13.83
CA VAL A 703 36.26 -49.92 -14.55
C VAL A 703 36.49 -51.29 -15.19
N ASN A 704 36.49 -51.35 -16.52
CA ASN A 704 36.66 -52.56 -17.32
C ASN A 704 37.31 -52.30 -18.70
N ILE A 705 37.23 -53.27 -19.64
CA ILE A 705 37.87 -53.15 -20.96
C ILE A 705 37.25 -52.05 -21.84
N LEU A 706 36.01 -51.68 -21.58
CA LEU A 706 35.32 -50.60 -22.29
C LEU A 706 35.97 -49.25 -21.98
N ASP A 707 36.48 -49.04 -20.77
CA ASP A 707 37.21 -47.83 -20.37
C ASP A 707 38.53 -47.70 -21.12
N ILE A 708 39.30 -48.80 -21.22
CA ILE A 708 40.51 -48.84 -22.06
C ILE A 708 40.17 -48.51 -23.51
N THR A 709 39.07 -49.06 -24.02
CA THR A 709 38.65 -48.87 -25.42
C THR A 709 38.21 -47.41 -25.66
N HIS A 710 37.49 -46.83 -24.72
CA HIS A 710 37.03 -45.45 -24.75
C HIS A 710 38.22 -44.48 -24.71
N LEU A 711 39.14 -44.68 -23.76
CA LEU A 711 40.35 -43.87 -23.60
C LEU A 711 41.25 -43.91 -24.84
N LEU A 712 41.48 -45.09 -25.43
CA LEU A 712 42.24 -45.21 -26.68
C LEU A 712 41.50 -44.58 -27.88
N SER A 713 40.17 -44.60 -27.89
CA SER A 713 39.37 -43.96 -28.92
C SER A 713 39.47 -42.44 -28.85
N TYR A 714 39.42 -41.87 -27.65
CA TYR A 714 39.69 -40.46 -27.40
C TYR A 714 41.09 -40.07 -27.89
N LEU A 715 42.13 -40.79 -27.44
CA LEU A 715 43.52 -40.46 -27.73
C LEU A 715 43.92 -40.57 -29.21
N TYR A 716 43.34 -41.52 -29.98
CA TYR A 716 43.82 -41.84 -31.34
C TYR A 716 42.76 -41.88 -32.44
N LYS A 717 41.46 -41.84 -32.11
CA LYS A 717 40.37 -42.02 -33.08
C LYS A 717 39.36 -40.89 -33.07
N SER A 718 39.69 -39.75 -32.46
CA SER A 718 38.78 -38.61 -32.32
C SER A 718 37.45 -38.99 -31.62
N GLY A 719 37.51 -39.93 -30.67
CA GLY A 719 36.38 -40.24 -29.79
C GLY A 719 36.05 -39.09 -28.83
N PRO A 720 34.90 -39.16 -28.14
CA PRO A 720 34.54 -38.18 -27.12
C PRO A 720 35.57 -38.15 -25.97
N PRO A 721 35.70 -37.02 -25.25
CA PRO A 721 36.56 -36.92 -24.07
C PRO A 721 36.11 -37.89 -22.96
N PRO A 722 37.03 -38.31 -22.06
CA PRO A 722 36.70 -39.08 -20.86
C PRO A 722 35.60 -38.40 -20.05
N ASP A 723 34.65 -39.20 -19.56
CA ASP A 723 33.56 -38.80 -18.68
C ASP A 723 33.52 -39.76 -17.48
N CYS A 724 33.82 -39.27 -16.27
CA CYS A 724 34.01 -40.09 -15.07
C CYS A 724 32.98 -39.74 -13.99
N PRO A 725 32.61 -40.68 -13.11
CA PRO A 725 31.67 -40.43 -12.01
C PRO A 725 32.27 -39.54 -10.93
N MET A 726 31.70 -38.36 -10.72
CA MET A 726 32.16 -37.39 -9.71
C MET A 726 31.75 -37.76 -8.28
#